data_AF-A0A820UQZ3-F1
#
_entry.id   AF-A0A820UQZ3-F1
#
_cell.length_a   1.000
_cell.length_b   1.000
_cell.length_c   1.000
_cell.angle_alpha   90.00
_cell.angle_beta   90.00
_cell.angle_gamma   90.00
#
_symmetry.space_group_name_H-M   'P 1'
#
loop_
_entity.id
_entity.type
_entity.pdbx_description
1 polymer ?
#
loop_
_entity_poly.entity_id
_entity_poly.type
_entity_poly.pdbx_seq_one_letter_code
_entity_poly.pdbx_strand_id
1 'polypeptide(L)'
;MQLTNRFPRLKPIFTVLAACGQRLKYVLTGEQDGLDILLGNEQIEQALQQVQSLMSDHQTHLIFHALDLCLRKKHSNSLAGRKLRILWLGGDSYSGVLSIIHLLLNLCHETGLLIDLHYTDSNSSLIREVEQAFKVHLTKQNRLQITYYDEVDLSNGEHNDNLGVESYDIVFAANKLQGSHNLLYSLVTINRLLVSNGLLILLELTHAPLYFDFIFGLVDQWWSPVDGSRALLSVEQWTTTIRETGGFETVQSVPSSFGNTLIVAQKSISCKILQTLEEHQRQAWLLFVDDNTPNIGDVLPPLLPSSNITLINPFSSNPEHIRFKIEQMMTIYEQVYIVFGCPLSQELVNDDSEVVFTKQEKHLCGTLVRMLQTIQQAEPRNFPFVFVVTRNAQPGTGKGLSPIGASLVGLVRSLAIEYEQHRLKLIDLQSSVSPTEVSSLMHALAQHLVASQYADDLDEIILRHDKHDSSTKRVQWHYELLQKEQNVRDKSKSNPISIIPHRDADQQRFRLQVAPSRFLDDLMWVRDKVKDEQLSNEVEVRVHCVGLNFRDILKACGLYPHMRPFAPSHTEQSLVDRDTEPGIDFVGTVLRSSSSSRYKPGDRVLGMSFRGMFHSHVVVRAEEIVRIPDECHHFTDEQLAGMPNSCLTVLYSLKYRVHLRSGQTVLVHAATGGAGQACIQYCQAVGARVLATAGSEEKRRFLREHYGIEHVFNSRDLSFINDVRALLPDGVDVIVNSLTGPLLQESIKLLSFQGHFVEWGKRDVFDKNHMSFFDLRNDCSFHVIDVGSLSINRLNIFSELIEEVMQLITNGIFRPIEPTNIYEPSEVVKVFKQCNSGQVIGKCVLRLTSSHQPLYVNDEQLTLLTKGCST
;
A
#
# COMPACT_ATOMS: atom_id res chain seq x y z
N MET A 1 8.26 -16.01 -5.96
CA MET A 1 9.53 -16.65 -6.37
C MET A 1 9.37 -17.71 -7.47
N GLN A 2 8.49 -18.71 -7.34
CA GLN A 2 8.34 -19.76 -8.37
C GLN A 2 7.89 -19.24 -9.75
N LEU A 3 6.89 -18.33 -9.81
CA LEU A 3 6.43 -17.72 -11.06
C LEU A 3 7.50 -16.85 -11.73
N THR A 4 8.26 -16.10 -10.94
CA THR A 4 9.35 -15.24 -11.41
C THR A 4 10.47 -16.03 -12.08
N ASN A 5 10.79 -17.22 -11.57
CA ASN A 5 11.81 -18.10 -12.16
C ASN A 5 11.32 -18.77 -13.44
N ARG A 6 10.01 -19.06 -13.54
CA ARG A 6 9.41 -19.71 -14.72
C ARG A 6 9.12 -18.72 -15.85
N PHE A 7 8.77 -17.47 -15.53
CA PHE A 7 8.42 -16.41 -16.48
C PHE A 7 9.24 -15.15 -16.20
N PRO A 8 10.56 -15.16 -16.46
CA PRO A 8 11.45 -14.05 -16.11
C PRO A 8 11.08 -12.73 -16.81
N ARG A 9 10.45 -12.78 -17.99
CA ARG A 9 9.95 -11.59 -18.70
C ARG A 9 8.80 -10.88 -17.98
N LEU A 10 8.02 -11.59 -17.15
CA LEU A 10 6.89 -11.03 -16.39
C LEU A 10 7.27 -10.61 -14.97
N LYS A 11 8.56 -10.73 -14.61
CA LYS A 11 9.08 -10.30 -13.31
C LYS A 11 8.70 -8.86 -12.95
N PRO A 12 8.73 -7.87 -13.86
CA PRO A 12 8.32 -6.51 -13.53
C PRO A 12 6.86 -6.43 -13.08
N ILE A 13 5.96 -7.10 -13.81
CA ILE A 13 4.51 -7.17 -13.49
C ILE A 13 4.30 -7.76 -12.10
N PHE A 14 4.95 -8.89 -11.79
CA PHE A 14 4.84 -9.51 -10.47
C PHE A 14 5.40 -8.65 -9.34
N THR A 15 6.43 -7.85 -9.62
CA THR A 15 7.06 -6.96 -8.64
C THR A 15 6.10 -5.82 -8.27
N VAL A 16 5.48 -5.19 -9.27
CA VAL A 16 4.50 -4.12 -9.05
C VAL A 16 3.23 -4.67 -8.38
N LEU A 17 2.71 -5.82 -8.84
CA LEU A 17 1.54 -6.46 -8.23
C LEU A 17 1.77 -6.84 -6.76
N ALA A 18 2.96 -7.35 -6.42
CA ALA A 18 3.28 -7.69 -5.03
C ALA A 18 3.32 -6.44 -4.15
N ALA A 19 3.90 -5.34 -4.64
CA ALA A 19 3.96 -4.08 -3.92
C ALA A 19 2.57 -3.47 -3.68
N CYS A 20 1.75 -3.43 -4.74
CA CYS A 20 0.38 -2.92 -4.68
C CYS A 20 -0.49 -3.81 -3.80
N GLY A 21 -0.45 -5.13 -3.99
CA GLY A 21 -1.24 -6.09 -3.23
C GLY A 21 -0.91 -6.10 -1.73
N GLN A 22 0.36 -5.98 -1.35
CA GLN A 22 0.78 -5.94 0.08
C GLN A 22 0.27 -4.69 0.81
N ARG A 23 0.05 -3.60 0.07
CA ARG A 23 -0.35 -2.31 0.61
C ARG A 23 -1.78 -1.91 0.24
N LEU A 24 -2.48 -2.76 -0.51
CA LEU A 24 -3.84 -2.52 -0.99
C LEU A 24 -4.78 -2.16 0.15
N LYS A 25 -4.64 -2.82 1.31
CA LYS A 25 -5.38 -2.47 2.53
C LYS A 25 -5.25 -0.99 2.87
N TYR A 26 -4.04 -0.44 2.92
CA TYR A 26 -3.80 0.95 3.34
C TYR A 26 -4.36 1.96 2.34
N VAL A 27 -4.38 1.61 1.04
CA VAL A 27 -5.03 2.44 0.01
C VAL A 27 -6.54 2.43 0.17
N LEU A 28 -7.14 1.25 0.31
CA LEU A 28 -8.59 1.12 0.51
C LEU A 28 -9.04 1.78 1.83
N THR A 29 -8.20 1.70 2.88
CA THR A 29 -8.42 2.40 4.14
C THR A 29 -8.02 3.88 4.14
N GLY A 30 -7.57 4.43 3.00
CA GLY A 30 -7.23 5.85 2.85
C GLY A 30 -6.08 6.31 3.76
N GLU A 31 -5.33 5.36 4.32
CA GLU A 31 -4.16 5.58 5.17
C GLU A 31 -2.91 5.89 4.33
N GLN A 32 -2.92 5.51 3.06
CA GLN A 32 -1.83 5.74 2.11
C GLN A 32 -2.40 6.05 0.72
N ASP A 33 -1.81 7.02 0.02
CA ASP A 33 -2.15 7.31 -1.37
C ASP A 33 -1.62 6.19 -2.29
N GLY A 34 -2.42 5.76 -3.27
CA GLY A 34 -2.02 4.77 -4.25
C GLY A 34 -0.81 5.19 -5.09
N LEU A 35 -0.69 6.49 -5.41
CA LEU A 35 0.47 7.05 -6.10
C LEU A 35 1.75 6.89 -5.29
N ASP A 36 1.70 7.04 -3.97
CA ASP A 36 2.86 6.87 -3.10
C ASP A 36 3.41 5.44 -3.12
N ILE A 37 2.57 4.45 -3.44
CA ILE A 37 3.02 3.06 -3.57
C ILE A 37 3.74 2.85 -4.90
N LEU A 38 3.20 3.42 -5.98
CA LEU A 38 3.74 3.28 -7.33
C LEU A 38 5.02 4.10 -7.55
N LEU A 39 5.10 5.29 -6.94
CA LEU A 39 6.17 6.28 -7.15
C LEU A 39 7.06 6.53 -5.92
N GLY A 40 6.66 6.07 -4.73
CA GLY A 40 7.44 6.30 -3.50
C GLY A 40 8.62 5.34 -3.29
N ASN A 41 8.92 4.48 -4.26
CA ASN A 41 10.05 3.55 -4.19
C ASN A 41 10.69 3.35 -5.57
N GLU A 42 11.96 3.71 -5.69
CA GLU A 42 12.73 3.67 -6.94
C GLU A 42 12.73 2.29 -7.61
N GLN A 43 12.70 1.19 -6.84
CA GLN A 43 12.66 -0.16 -7.38
C GLN A 43 11.29 -0.53 -7.95
N ILE A 44 10.20 -0.04 -7.34
CA ILE A 44 8.84 -0.21 -7.84
C ILE A 44 8.64 0.65 -9.08
N GLU A 45 9.14 1.89 -9.06
CA GLU A 45 9.07 2.82 -10.18
C GLU A 45 9.81 2.27 -11.41
N GLN A 46 11.02 1.73 -11.24
CA GLN A 46 11.75 1.05 -12.32
C GLN A 46 11.01 -0.20 -12.83
N ALA A 47 10.38 -0.98 -11.95
CA ALA A 47 9.58 -2.12 -12.35
C ALA A 47 8.34 -1.68 -13.14
N LEU A 48 7.69 -0.58 -12.72
CA LEU A 48 6.54 0.01 -13.40
C LEU A 48 6.91 0.53 -14.79
N GLN A 49 8.06 1.20 -14.93
CA GLN A 49 8.61 1.61 -16.23
C GLN A 49 8.88 0.40 -17.14
N GLN A 50 9.37 -0.71 -16.58
CA GLN A 50 9.56 -1.96 -17.34
C GLN A 50 8.22 -2.62 -17.74
N VAL A 51 7.18 -2.52 -16.91
CA VAL A 51 5.82 -2.96 -17.29
C VAL A 51 5.29 -2.12 -18.46
N GLN A 52 5.45 -0.79 -18.40
CA GLN A 52 5.06 0.11 -19.49
C GLN A 52 5.83 -0.21 -20.78
N SER A 53 7.13 -0.48 -20.70
CA SER A 53 7.95 -0.88 -21.85
C SER A 53 7.48 -2.21 -22.49
N LEU A 54 7.11 -3.21 -21.69
CA LEU A 54 6.58 -4.47 -22.21
C LEU A 54 5.27 -4.30 -23.00
N MET A 55 4.43 -3.35 -22.60
CA MET A 55 3.21 -2.98 -23.32
C MET A 55 3.53 -2.19 -24.59
N SER A 56 4.47 -1.24 -24.48
CA SER A 56 4.90 -0.36 -25.56
C SER A 56 5.44 -1.11 -26.78
N ASP A 57 6.25 -2.15 -26.56
CA ASP A 57 6.80 -2.96 -27.66
C ASP A 57 5.69 -3.64 -28.48
N HIS A 58 4.65 -4.17 -27.80
CA HIS A 58 3.50 -4.78 -28.47
C HIS A 58 2.67 -3.74 -29.25
N GLN A 59 2.43 -2.58 -28.64
CA GLN A 59 1.67 -1.48 -29.22
C GLN A 59 2.35 -0.92 -30.48
N THR A 60 3.67 -0.74 -30.40
CA THR A 60 4.53 -0.32 -31.50
C THR A 60 4.42 -1.25 -32.70
N HIS A 61 4.41 -2.58 -32.49
CA HIS A 61 4.26 -3.55 -33.56
C HIS A 61 2.91 -3.50 -34.28
N LEU A 62 1.81 -3.27 -33.56
CA LEU A 62 0.47 -3.22 -34.15
C LEU A 62 0.23 -1.93 -34.95
N ILE A 63 0.61 -0.78 -34.39
CA ILE A 63 0.56 0.50 -35.11
C ILE A 63 1.43 0.45 -36.34
N PHE A 64 2.63 -0.14 -36.25
CA PHE A 64 3.46 -0.38 -37.42
C PHE A 64 2.71 -1.16 -38.50
N HIS A 65 2.17 -2.33 -38.15
CA HIS A 65 1.56 -3.20 -39.15
C HIS A 65 0.36 -2.52 -39.82
N ALA A 66 -0.39 -1.70 -39.07
CA ALA A 66 -1.45 -0.87 -39.60
C ALA A 66 -0.92 0.21 -40.56
N LEU A 67 0.12 0.94 -40.17
CA LEU A 67 0.78 1.96 -40.99
C LEU A 67 1.36 1.37 -42.28
N ASP A 68 2.07 0.25 -42.21
CA ASP A 68 2.68 -0.43 -43.35
C ASP A 68 1.63 -0.86 -44.38
N LEU A 69 0.57 -1.54 -43.92
CA LEU A 69 -0.55 -1.94 -44.79
C LEU A 69 -1.22 -0.73 -45.43
N CYS A 70 -1.47 0.34 -44.67
CA CYS A 70 -2.11 1.55 -45.18
C CYS A 70 -1.23 2.27 -46.20
N LEU A 71 0.08 2.40 -45.92
CA LEU A 71 1.03 3.09 -46.78
C LEU A 71 1.31 2.31 -48.06
N ARG A 72 1.45 0.98 -48.00
CA ARG A 72 1.61 0.13 -49.19
C ARG A 72 0.36 0.13 -50.08
N LYS A 73 -0.85 0.12 -49.49
CA LYS A 73 -2.12 0.24 -50.23
C LYS A 73 -2.28 1.62 -50.88
N LYS A 74 -1.83 2.70 -50.23
CA LYS A 74 -1.79 4.05 -50.83
C LYS A 74 -0.75 4.14 -51.96
N HIS A 75 0.41 3.46 -51.84
CA HIS A 75 1.44 3.42 -52.88
C HIS A 75 0.97 2.71 -54.16
N SER A 76 0.22 1.61 -54.06
CA SER A 76 -0.29 0.87 -55.22
C SER A 76 -1.31 1.64 -56.07
N ASN A 77 -1.92 2.70 -55.54
CA ASN A 77 -2.96 3.50 -56.21
C ASN A 77 -2.44 4.78 -56.91
N SER A 78 -1.13 4.84 -57.27
CA SER A 78 -0.45 5.94 -57.96
C SER A 78 -0.30 7.24 -57.14
N LEU A 79 0.70 7.24 -56.25
CA LEU A 79 1.23 8.42 -55.54
C LEU A 79 2.73 8.65 -55.81
N ALA A 80 3.24 8.14 -56.94
CA ALA A 80 4.67 8.20 -57.26
C ALA A 80 5.17 9.66 -57.29
N GLY A 81 5.95 10.06 -56.28
CA GLY A 81 6.57 11.39 -56.15
C GLY A 81 5.88 12.38 -55.22
N ARG A 82 4.70 12.06 -54.63
CA ARG A 82 4.06 12.93 -53.63
C ARG A 82 4.65 12.70 -52.23
N LYS A 83 4.94 13.78 -51.51
CA LYS A 83 5.34 13.75 -50.09
C LYS A 83 4.10 13.48 -49.23
N LEU A 84 4.11 12.36 -48.49
CA LEU A 84 3.06 11.99 -47.54
C LEU A 84 3.28 12.67 -46.20
N ARG A 85 2.28 13.37 -45.68
CA ARG A 85 2.35 14.03 -44.38
C ARG A 85 1.68 13.19 -43.31
N ILE A 86 2.41 12.85 -42.25
CA ILE A 86 1.95 12.03 -41.14
C ILE A 86 2.08 12.84 -39.86
N LEU A 87 0.99 12.96 -39.10
CA LEU A 87 1.01 13.50 -37.74
C LEU A 87 0.98 12.33 -36.75
N TRP A 88 1.96 12.29 -35.87
CA TRP A 88 2.03 11.33 -34.78
C TRP A 88 1.81 12.05 -33.45
N LEU A 89 0.72 11.68 -32.79
CA LEU A 89 0.33 12.17 -31.47
C LEU A 89 0.85 11.22 -30.39
N GLY A 90 2.01 11.58 -29.83
CA GLY A 90 2.57 11.03 -28.60
C GLY A 90 3.31 9.69 -28.73
N GLY A 91 4.46 9.61 -28.06
CA GLY A 91 5.22 8.39 -27.84
C GLY A 91 5.00 7.85 -26.43
N ASP A 92 5.03 6.53 -26.30
CA ASP A 92 4.93 5.80 -25.04
C ASP A 92 6.29 5.58 -24.37
N SER A 93 7.36 5.42 -25.18
CA SER A 93 8.74 5.24 -24.71
C SER A 93 9.79 5.67 -25.75
N TYR A 94 11.01 5.97 -25.30
CA TYR A 94 12.14 6.27 -26.19
C TYR A 94 12.41 5.14 -27.20
N SER A 95 12.38 3.87 -26.76
CA SER A 95 12.58 2.71 -27.63
C SER A 95 11.46 2.52 -28.66
N GLY A 96 10.20 2.75 -28.27
CA GLY A 96 9.05 2.72 -29.19
C GLY A 96 9.18 3.79 -30.27
N VAL A 97 9.56 5.01 -29.87
CA VAL A 97 9.80 6.14 -30.79
C VAL A 97 10.90 5.84 -31.80
N LEU A 98 12.05 5.34 -31.34
CA LEU A 98 13.13 4.95 -32.25
C LEU A 98 12.68 3.86 -33.23
N SER A 99 11.93 2.87 -32.75
CA SER A 99 11.49 1.73 -33.57
C SER A 99 10.58 2.16 -34.71
N ILE A 100 9.58 3.02 -34.45
CA ILE A 100 8.70 3.55 -35.49
C ILE A 100 9.47 4.40 -36.52
N ILE A 101 10.39 5.26 -36.07
CA ILE A 101 11.18 6.10 -36.98
C ILE A 101 12.09 5.26 -37.88
N HIS A 102 12.85 4.32 -37.31
CA HIS A 102 13.70 3.41 -38.09
C HIS A 102 12.92 2.61 -39.13
N LEU A 103 11.70 2.26 -38.76
CA LEU A 103 10.83 1.49 -39.61
C LEU A 103 10.24 2.33 -40.75
N LEU A 104 9.83 3.58 -40.48
CA LEU A 104 9.40 4.50 -41.53
C LEU A 104 10.56 4.80 -42.51
N LEU A 105 11.80 4.88 -42.01
CA LEU A 105 13.00 4.95 -42.84
C LEU A 105 13.13 3.73 -43.74
N ASN A 106 13.01 2.51 -43.19
CA ASN A 106 13.05 1.28 -43.97
C ASN A 106 11.95 1.23 -45.04
N LEU A 107 10.73 1.65 -44.69
CA LEU A 107 9.63 1.71 -45.64
C LEU A 107 9.91 2.70 -46.77
N CYS A 108 10.46 3.89 -46.47
CA CYS A 108 10.91 4.85 -47.48
C CYS A 108 11.97 4.27 -48.40
N HIS A 109 12.86 3.42 -47.88
CA HIS A 109 13.89 2.72 -48.68
C HIS A 109 13.31 1.65 -49.60
N GLU A 110 12.43 0.80 -49.08
CA GLU A 110 11.86 -0.32 -49.84
C GLU A 110 10.89 0.15 -50.92
N THR A 111 10.05 1.13 -50.59
CA THR A 111 8.94 1.58 -51.47
C THR A 111 9.28 2.82 -52.28
N GLY A 112 10.31 3.59 -51.88
CA GLY A 112 10.66 4.86 -52.51
C GLY A 112 9.78 6.04 -52.10
N LEU A 113 8.88 5.87 -51.13
CA LEU A 113 8.02 6.93 -50.59
C LEU A 113 8.83 8.11 -50.02
N LEU A 114 8.22 9.31 -50.07
CA LEU A 114 8.70 10.52 -49.39
C LEU A 114 7.76 10.81 -48.23
N ILE A 115 8.26 10.84 -46.99
CA ILE A 115 7.44 11.04 -45.79
C ILE A 115 7.88 12.32 -45.05
N ASP A 116 6.89 13.13 -44.67
CA ASP A 116 6.98 14.24 -43.72
C ASP A 116 6.32 13.79 -42.41
N LEU A 117 7.10 13.49 -41.39
CA LEU A 117 6.60 13.08 -40.08
C LEU A 117 6.59 14.28 -39.15
N HIS A 118 5.43 14.61 -38.60
CA HIS A 118 5.25 15.62 -37.57
C HIS A 118 5.02 14.87 -36.25
N TYR A 119 5.96 14.97 -35.32
CA TYR A 119 5.91 14.27 -34.03
C TYR A 119 5.68 15.28 -32.91
N THR A 120 4.70 15.02 -32.05
CA THR A 120 4.39 15.81 -30.85
C THR A 120 4.24 14.90 -29.64
N ASP A 121 4.70 15.34 -28.47
CA ASP A 121 4.53 14.64 -27.20
C ASP A 121 4.56 15.62 -26.02
N SER A 122 3.91 15.26 -24.90
CA SER A 122 3.92 16.01 -23.63
C SER A 122 5.30 16.03 -22.96
N ASN A 123 6.16 15.07 -23.27
CA ASN A 123 7.48 14.93 -22.70
C ASN A 123 8.56 15.61 -23.57
N SER A 124 8.86 16.88 -23.27
CA SER A 124 9.91 17.63 -23.98
C SER A 124 11.32 17.04 -23.82
N SER A 125 11.63 16.24 -22.78
CA SER A 125 12.95 15.58 -22.68
C SER A 125 13.07 14.44 -23.68
N LEU A 126 12.01 13.64 -23.83
CA LEU A 126 11.93 12.58 -24.84
C LEU A 126 12.10 13.14 -26.26
N ILE A 127 11.43 14.26 -26.58
CA ILE A 127 11.57 14.93 -27.88
C ILE A 127 13.03 15.31 -28.16
N ARG A 128 13.72 15.93 -27.19
CA ARG A 128 15.13 16.34 -27.34
C ARG A 128 16.06 15.16 -27.58
N GLU A 129 15.86 14.06 -26.86
CA GLU A 129 16.67 12.84 -27.01
C GLU A 129 16.49 12.24 -28.41
N VAL A 130 15.25 12.14 -28.89
CA VAL A 130 14.92 11.60 -30.22
C VAL A 130 15.44 12.53 -31.33
N GLU A 131 15.27 13.84 -31.19
CA GLU A 131 15.81 14.81 -32.14
C GLU A 131 17.33 14.67 -32.25
N GLN A 132 18.03 14.59 -31.11
CA GLN A 132 19.49 14.45 -31.08
C GLN A 132 19.97 13.14 -31.74
N ALA A 133 19.26 12.03 -31.52
CA ALA A 133 19.58 10.73 -32.12
C ALA A 133 19.47 10.75 -33.65
N PHE A 134 18.45 11.42 -34.21
CA PHE A 134 18.20 11.43 -35.65
C PHE A 134 18.78 12.62 -36.41
N LYS A 135 19.28 13.65 -35.71
CA LYS A 135 20.01 14.79 -36.31
C LYS A 135 21.19 14.35 -37.18
N VAL A 136 21.85 13.23 -36.80
CA VAL A 136 23.01 12.67 -37.51
C VAL A 136 22.61 11.70 -38.64
N HIS A 137 21.46 11.02 -38.53
CA HIS A 137 21.01 10.04 -39.54
C HIS A 137 20.33 10.68 -40.75
N LEU A 138 19.60 11.78 -40.55
CA LEU A 138 18.82 12.46 -41.60
C LEU A 138 19.69 13.22 -42.62
N THR A 139 20.96 13.47 -42.31
CA THR A 139 21.88 14.20 -43.22
C THR A 139 22.38 13.38 -44.41
N LYS A 140 22.04 12.08 -44.52
CA LYS A 140 22.47 11.21 -45.63
C LYS A 140 21.36 10.71 -46.56
N GLN A 141 20.08 10.83 -46.19
CA GLN A 141 18.98 10.18 -46.93
C GLN A 141 17.71 11.06 -46.95
N ASN A 142 17.52 11.79 -48.06
CA ASN A 142 16.50 12.84 -48.26
C ASN A 142 15.03 12.34 -48.41
N ARG A 143 14.65 11.20 -47.81
CA ARG A 143 13.32 10.58 -48.02
C ARG A 143 12.37 10.64 -46.82
N LEU A 144 12.88 10.78 -45.61
CA LEU A 144 12.08 11.05 -44.40
C LEU A 144 12.51 12.41 -43.85
N GLN A 145 11.56 13.31 -43.64
CA GLN A 145 11.75 14.56 -42.91
C GLN A 145 10.95 14.47 -41.61
N ILE A 146 11.54 14.92 -40.49
CA ILE A 146 10.87 14.91 -39.19
C ILE A 146 10.81 16.34 -38.67
N THR A 147 9.61 16.77 -38.26
CA THR A 147 9.36 18.05 -37.59
C THR A 147 8.85 17.75 -36.19
N TYR A 148 9.48 18.34 -35.18
CA TYR A 148 9.17 18.12 -33.78
C TYR A 148 8.36 19.29 -33.21
N TYR A 149 7.31 19.00 -32.46
CA TYR A 149 6.49 19.98 -31.75
C TYR A 149 6.44 19.60 -30.27
N ASP A 150 6.42 20.60 -29.38
CA ASP A 150 5.93 20.39 -28.01
C ASP A 150 4.44 20.00 -28.03
N GLU A 151 3.88 19.61 -26.88
CA GLU A 151 2.52 19.10 -26.77
C GLU A 151 1.49 19.99 -27.49
N VAL A 152 0.71 19.37 -28.37
CA VAL A 152 -0.39 20.04 -29.04
C VAL A 152 -1.70 19.73 -28.32
N ASP A 153 -2.30 20.75 -27.70
CA ASP A 153 -3.65 20.65 -27.16
C ASP A 153 -4.68 20.60 -28.30
N LEU A 154 -5.39 19.47 -28.42
CA LEU A 154 -6.43 19.24 -29.42
C LEU A 154 -7.85 19.48 -28.85
N SER A 155 -7.97 19.71 -27.54
CA SER A 155 -9.23 19.59 -26.79
C SER A 155 -10.14 20.82 -26.84
N ASN A 156 -9.63 21.97 -27.30
CA ASN A 156 -10.37 23.24 -27.32
C ASN A 156 -11.07 23.54 -28.67
N GLY A 157 -10.85 22.73 -29.70
CA GLY A 157 -11.50 22.92 -31.02
C GLY A 157 -11.07 24.17 -31.82
N GLU A 158 -10.12 24.94 -31.30
CA GLU A 158 -9.52 26.12 -31.93
C GLU A 158 -8.39 25.76 -32.90
N HIS A 159 -8.09 26.65 -33.85
CA HIS A 159 -7.01 26.44 -34.81
C HIS A 159 -5.66 26.59 -34.11
N ASN A 160 -4.84 25.54 -34.13
CA ASN A 160 -3.44 25.67 -33.76
C ASN A 160 -2.65 26.23 -34.96
N ASP A 161 -2.07 27.43 -34.82
CA ASP A 161 -1.32 28.12 -35.88
C ASP A 161 -0.14 27.29 -36.42
N ASN A 162 0.36 26.33 -35.64
CA ASN A 162 1.48 25.46 -36.00
C ASN A 162 1.08 24.21 -36.80
N LEU A 163 -0.21 23.86 -36.86
CA LEU A 163 -0.71 22.69 -37.61
C LEU A 163 -1.68 23.13 -38.72
N GLY A 164 -1.33 22.82 -39.98
CA GLY A 164 -2.16 23.19 -41.12
C GLY A 164 -3.48 22.39 -41.19
N VAL A 165 -4.58 23.09 -41.48
CA VAL A 165 -5.88 22.48 -41.82
C VAL A 165 -5.76 21.68 -43.13
N GLU A 166 -6.38 20.50 -43.19
CA GLU A 166 -6.36 19.55 -44.31
C GLU A 166 -4.95 19.31 -44.88
N SER A 167 -3.97 19.10 -44.00
CA SER A 167 -2.57 19.01 -44.40
C SER A 167 -1.95 17.62 -44.17
N TYR A 168 -2.64 16.71 -43.48
CA TYR A 168 -2.12 15.39 -43.12
C TYR A 168 -2.84 14.25 -43.84
N ASP A 169 -2.07 13.31 -44.41
CA ASP A 169 -2.58 12.10 -45.05
C ASP A 169 -2.90 10.99 -44.03
N ILE A 170 -2.21 10.99 -42.89
CA ILE A 170 -2.39 10.07 -41.77
C ILE A 170 -2.20 10.83 -40.44
N VAL A 171 -3.09 10.59 -39.49
CA VAL A 171 -2.91 10.97 -38.08
C VAL A 171 -2.96 9.67 -37.28
N PHE A 172 -2.00 9.44 -36.38
CA PHE A 172 -2.04 8.27 -35.50
C PHE A 172 -1.64 8.55 -34.06
N ALA A 173 -2.19 7.76 -33.13
CA ALA A 173 -2.00 7.89 -31.68
C ALA A 173 -2.12 6.53 -30.97
N ALA A 174 -1.46 6.38 -29.80
CA ALA A 174 -1.51 5.18 -28.97
C ALA A 174 -1.78 5.54 -27.50
N ASN A 175 -2.94 5.17 -26.94
CA ASN A 175 -3.36 5.45 -25.56
C ASN A 175 -3.19 6.93 -25.14
N LYS A 176 -3.48 7.86 -26.06
CA LYS A 176 -3.29 9.31 -25.82
C LYS A 176 -4.59 10.09 -25.83
N LEU A 177 -5.57 9.68 -26.63
CA LEU A 177 -6.78 10.49 -26.81
C LEU A 177 -7.81 10.27 -25.70
N GLN A 178 -7.78 9.10 -25.06
CA GLN A 178 -8.69 8.72 -23.99
C GLN A 178 -8.63 9.66 -22.77
N GLY A 179 -7.44 10.16 -22.42
CA GLY A 179 -7.23 11.09 -21.31
C GLY A 179 -7.48 12.56 -21.65
N SER A 180 -7.90 12.90 -22.88
CA SER A 180 -8.14 14.29 -23.27
C SER A 180 -9.36 14.89 -22.57
N HIS A 181 -9.27 16.16 -22.17
CA HIS A 181 -10.35 16.87 -21.46
C HIS A 181 -11.69 16.89 -22.22
N ASN A 182 -11.64 16.75 -23.56
CA ASN A 182 -12.83 16.54 -24.39
C ASN A 182 -12.50 15.75 -25.66
N LEU A 183 -12.81 14.45 -25.64
CA LEU A 183 -12.50 13.54 -26.74
C LEU A 183 -13.17 13.93 -28.06
N LEU A 184 -14.43 14.38 -28.01
CA LEU A 184 -15.18 14.73 -29.22
C LEU A 184 -14.53 15.94 -29.92
N TYR A 185 -14.13 16.98 -29.17
CA TYR A 185 -13.41 18.12 -29.75
C TYR A 185 -12.04 17.71 -30.30
N SER A 186 -11.30 16.85 -29.60
CA SER A 186 -10.03 16.31 -30.10
C SER A 186 -10.20 15.60 -31.45
N LEU A 187 -11.24 14.76 -31.59
CA LEU A 187 -11.54 14.06 -32.84
C LEU A 187 -12.03 15.00 -33.94
N VAL A 188 -12.78 16.06 -33.61
CA VAL A 188 -13.18 17.12 -34.56
C VAL A 188 -11.94 17.88 -35.07
N THR A 189 -11.01 18.22 -34.19
CA THR A 189 -9.75 18.87 -34.57
C THR A 189 -8.93 17.97 -35.49
N ILE A 190 -8.78 16.69 -35.14
CA ILE A 190 -8.10 15.68 -35.99
C ILE A 190 -8.78 15.56 -37.36
N ASN A 191 -10.11 15.55 -37.41
CA ASN A 191 -10.85 15.52 -38.67
C ASN A 191 -10.54 16.74 -39.55
N ARG A 192 -10.39 17.94 -38.96
CA ARG A 192 -9.99 19.15 -39.69
C ARG A 192 -8.56 19.08 -40.21
N LEU A 193 -7.65 18.44 -39.48
CA LEU A 193 -6.23 18.29 -39.87
C LEU A 193 -6.04 17.31 -41.04
N LEU A 194 -6.88 16.27 -41.13
CA LEU A 194 -6.81 15.25 -42.18
C LEU A 194 -7.26 15.79 -43.55
N VAL A 195 -6.54 15.42 -44.61
CA VAL A 195 -7.01 15.61 -46.01
C VAL A 195 -8.26 14.77 -46.27
N SER A 196 -9.00 15.07 -47.35
CA SER A 196 -10.03 14.16 -47.87
C SER A 196 -9.43 12.77 -48.16
N ASN A 197 -10.05 11.67 -47.71
CA ASN A 197 -9.47 10.31 -47.66
C ASN A 197 -8.24 10.14 -46.75
N GLY A 198 -8.01 11.07 -45.82
CA GLY A 198 -7.05 10.92 -44.74
C GLY A 198 -7.44 9.79 -43.80
N LEU A 199 -6.44 9.17 -43.17
CA LEU A 199 -6.64 8.06 -42.24
C LEU A 199 -6.34 8.50 -40.80
N LEU A 200 -7.22 8.13 -39.89
CA LEU A 200 -6.98 8.15 -38.45
C LEU A 200 -6.70 6.73 -37.99
N ILE A 201 -5.59 6.50 -37.30
CA ILE A 201 -5.21 5.20 -36.75
C ILE A 201 -5.00 5.37 -35.25
N LEU A 202 -5.82 4.69 -34.44
CA LEU A 202 -5.75 4.74 -32.98
C LEU A 202 -5.47 3.36 -32.43
N LEU A 203 -4.67 3.29 -31.38
CA LEU A 203 -4.56 2.10 -30.55
C LEU A 203 -4.89 2.49 -29.12
N GLU A 204 -6.07 2.12 -28.63
CA GLU A 204 -6.59 2.59 -27.34
C GLU A 204 -6.93 1.40 -26.44
N LEU A 205 -6.82 1.60 -25.12
CA LEU A 205 -7.21 0.60 -24.13
C LEU A 205 -8.74 0.61 -24.01
N THR A 206 -9.36 -0.48 -24.44
CA THR A 206 -10.84 -0.62 -24.51
C THR A 206 -11.38 -1.64 -23.53
N HIS A 207 -10.50 -2.52 -23.05
CA HIS A 207 -10.72 -3.40 -21.91
C HIS A 207 -9.42 -3.47 -21.12
N ALA A 208 -9.48 -3.61 -19.80
CA ALA A 208 -8.29 -3.79 -18.98
C ALA A 208 -8.33 -5.18 -18.32
N PRO A 209 -7.25 -5.98 -18.40
CA PRO A 209 -7.15 -7.21 -17.64
C PRO A 209 -7.31 -6.95 -16.14
N LEU A 210 -7.93 -7.87 -15.39
CA LEU A 210 -8.21 -7.68 -13.95
C LEU A 210 -6.99 -7.31 -13.11
N TYR A 211 -5.78 -7.75 -13.49
CA TYR A 211 -4.57 -7.38 -12.76
C TYR A 211 -4.17 -5.91 -12.90
N PHE A 212 -4.71 -5.18 -13.91
CA PHE A 212 -4.52 -3.74 -14.03
C PHE A 212 -5.21 -2.99 -12.90
N ASP A 213 -6.36 -3.47 -12.42
CA ASP A 213 -7.04 -2.82 -11.29
C ASP A 213 -6.22 -2.92 -10.00
N PHE A 214 -5.41 -3.97 -9.86
CA PHE A 214 -4.48 -4.10 -8.73
C PHE A 214 -3.26 -3.16 -8.85
N ILE A 215 -3.00 -2.56 -10.00
CA ILE A 215 -1.88 -1.64 -10.23
C ILE A 215 -2.38 -0.21 -10.37
N PHE A 216 -3.19 0.04 -11.42
CA PHE A 216 -3.72 1.35 -11.77
C PHE A 216 -5.03 1.67 -11.06
N GLY A 217 -5.78 0.67 -10.58
CA GLY A 217 -6.97 0.92 -9.76
C GLY A 217 -6.69 1.54 -8.39
N LEU A 218 -5.41 1.73 -8.04
CA LEU A 218 -5.00 2.51 -6.88
C LEU A 218 -4.99 4.02 -7.13
N VAL A 219 -5.08 4.49 -8.38
CA VAL A 219 -5.10 5.92 -8.71
C VAL A 219 -6.49 6.37 -9.13
N ASP A 220 -6.93 7.52 -8.63
CA ASP A 220 -8.30 8.02 -8.85
C ASP A 220 -8.63 8.20 -10.34
N GLN A 221 -7.64 8.52 -11.17
CA GLN A 221 -7.78 8.73 -12.61
C GLN A 221 -8.15 7.45 -13.38
N TRP A 222 -7.95 6.27 -12.78
CA TRP A 222 -8.36 5.00 -13.37
C TRP A 222 -9.88 4.80 -13.34
N TRP A 223 -10.56 5.48 -12.42
CA TRP A 223 -11.99 5.32 -12.18
C TRP A 223 -12.77 6.55 -12.65
N SER A 224 -13.92 6.31 -13.27
CA SER A 224 -14.89 7.34 -13.62
C SER A 224 -15.51 7.91 -12.33
N PRO A 225 -15.49 9.24 -12.14
CA PRO A 225 -16.09 9.87 -10.96
C PRO A 225 -17.63 9.85 -11.00
N VAL A 226 -18.24 9.49 -12.13
CA VAL A 226 -19.71 9.52 -12.33
C VAL A 226 -20.37 8.26 -11.80
N ASP A 227 -19.79 7.10 -12.09
CA ASP A 227 -20.39 5.78 -11.89
C ASP A 227 -19.41 4.75 -11.32
N GLY A 228 -18.15 5.12 -11.09
CA GLY A 228 -17.14 4.23 -10.49
C GLY A 228 -16.70 3.10 -11.41
N SER A 229 -17.05 3.13 -12.70
CA SER A 229 -16.50 2.25 -13.74
C SER A 229 -15.05 2.62 -14.05
N ARG A 230 -14.33 1.80 -14.82
CA ARG A 230 -13.03 2.22 -15.36
C ARG A 230 -13.27 3.44 -16.26
N ALA A 231 -12.40 4.43 -16.22
CA ALA A 231 -12.46 5.60 -17.12
C ALA A 231 -12.03 5.24 -18.56
N LEU A 232 -12.48 4.09 -19.07
CA LEU A 232 -12.16 3.57 -20.39
C LEU A 232 -13.41 3.62 -21.29
N LEU A 233 -13.20 3.80 -22.59
CA LEU A 233 -14.28 3.77 -23.57
C LEU A 233 -14.27 2.41 -24.24
N SER A 234 -15.45 1.80 -24.37
CA SER A 234 -15.63 0.57 -25.13
C SER A 234 -15.36 0.81 -26.63
N VAL A 235 -15.13 -0.26 -27.36
CA VAL A 235 -14.93 -0.21 -28.82
C VAL A 235 -16.10 0.49 -29.54
N GLU A 236 -17.33 0.27 -29.05
CA GLU A 236 -18.53 0.86 -29.61
C GLU A 236 -18.67 2.34 -29.25
N GLN A 237 -18.33 2.74 -28.02
CA GLN A 237 -18.30 4.16 -27.62
C GLN A 237 -17.27 4.94 -28.43
N TRP A 238 -16.08 4.37 -28.65
CA TRP A 238 -15.09 4.95 -29.56
C TRP A 238 -15.63 5.09 -30.98
N THR A 239 -16.22 4.03 -31.52
CA THR A 239 -16.78 4.01 -32.88
C THR A 239 -17.89 5.05 -33.03
N THR A 240 -18.78 5.16 -32.04
CA THR A 240 -19.88 6.12 -31.99
C THR A 240 -19.33 7.54 -31.93
N THR A 241 -18.41 7.84 -31.01
CA THR A 241 -17.81 9.19 -30.87
C THR A 241 -17.10 9.62 -32.16
N ILE A 242 -16.38 8.71 -32.82
CA ILE A 242 -15.73 8.99 -34.11
C ILE A 242 -16.78 9.29 -35.19
N ARG A 243 -17.87 8.52 -35.26
CA ARG A 243 -18.97 8.75 -36.23
C ARG A 243 -19.71 10.06 -35.94
N GLU A 244 -19.90 10.43 -34.68
CA GLU A 244 -20.57 11.67 -34.25
C GLU A 244 -19.82 12.93 -34.71
N THR A 245 -18.53 12.85 -35.01
CA THR A 245 -17.81 13.97 -35.64
C THR A 245 -18.37 14.35 -37.02
N GLY A 246 -19.14 13.46 -37.66
CA GLY A 246 -19.77 13.65 -38.97
C GLY A 246 -18.80 13.65 -40.15
N GLY A 247 -17.49 13.42 -39.91
CA GLY A 247 -16.45 13.54 -40.93
C GLY A 247 -15.77 12.23 -41.33
N PHE A 248 -16.07 11.10 -40.68
CA PHE A 248 -15.50 9.78 -40.98
C PHE A 248 -16.57 8.84 -41.57
N GLU A 249 -16.27 8.22 -42.70
CA GLU A 249 -17.21 7.37 -43.46
C GLU A 249 -17.09 5.90 -43.10
N THR A 250 -15.87 5.44 -42.86
CA THR A 250 -15.57 4.07 -42.44
C THR A 250 -14.82 4.09 -41.13
N VAL A 251 -15.26 3.29 -40.17
CA VAL A 251 -14.58 3.05 -38.90
C VAL A 251 -14.52 1.54 -38.71
N GLN A 252 -13.32 1.00 -38.57
CA GLN A 252 -13.07 -0.42 -38.34
C GLN A 252 -12.27 -0.58 -37.06
N SER A 253 -12.61 -1.59 -36.26
CA SER A 253 -11.93 -1.90 -35.01
C SER A 253 -11.47 -3.35 -35.00
N VAL A 254 -10.24 -3.58 -34.58
CA VAL A 254 -9.65 -4.91 -34.43
C VAL A 254 -9.10 -5.03 -33.01
N PRO A 255 -9.72 -5.86 -32.15
CA PRO A 255 -9.18 -6.14 -30.83
C PRO A 255 -7.78 -6.75 -30.93
N SER A 256 -6.90 -6.36 -30.02
CA SER A 256 -5.56 -6.93 -29.90
C SER A 256 -5.33 -7.54 -28.52
N SER A 257 -4.13 -8.10 -28.31
CA SER A 257 -3.72 -8.60 -27.01
C SER A 257 -3.61 -7.46 -25.99
N PHE A 258 -3.68 -7.79 -24.69
CA PHE A 258 -3.48 -6.88 -23.55
C PHE A 258 -4.50 -5.75 -23.36
N GLY A 259 -5.73 -5.86 -23.88
CA GLY A 259 -6.74 -4.83 -23.63
C GLY A 259 -6.95 -3.80 -24.74
N ASN A 260 -5.96 -3.69 -25.63
CA ASN A 260 -5.96 -2.67 -26.66
C ASN A 260 -6.84 -3.05 -27.85
N THR A 261 -7.40 -2.05 -28.53
CA THR A 261 -8.09 -2.21 -29.80
C THR A 261 -7.50 -1.22 -30.81
N LEU A 262 -7.13 -1.74 -31.98
CA LEU A 262 -6.72 -0.93 -33.12
C LEU A 262 -7.98 -0.42 -33.83
N ILE A 263 -8.13 0.89 -33.92
CA ILE A 263 -9.25 1.57 -34.58
C ILE A 263 -8.71 2.34 -35.78
N VAL A 264 -9.25 2.07 -36.96
CA VAL A 264 -8.89 2.77 -38.19
C VAL A 264 -10.13 3.46 -38.74
N ALA A 265 -10.06 4.77 -38.92
CA ALA A 265 -11.14 5.58 -39.48
C ALA A 265 -10.68 6.36 -40.72
N GLN A 266 -11.52 6.43 -41.75
CA GLN A 266 -11.23 7.17 -42.98
C GLN A 266 -12.13 8.38 -43.12
N LYS A 267 -11.53 9.56 -43.35
CA LYS A 267 -12.26 10.81 -43.58
C LYS A 267 -13.02 10.77 -44.91
N SER A 268 -14.31 11.12 -44.89
CA SER A 268 -15.17 11.10 -46.08
C SER A 268 -14.77 12.13 -47.14
N ILE A 269 -15.16 11.88 -48.38
CA ILE A 269 -15.01 12.80 -49.52
C ILE A 269 -16.15 13.83 -49.56
N SER A 270 -17.29 13.59 -48.87
CA SER A 270 -18.38 14.56 -48.72
C SER A 270 -19.25 14.26 -47.50
N CYS A 271 -19.53 15.29 -46.70
CA CYS A 271 -20.36 15.17 -45.49
C CYS A 271 -21.84 14.91 -45.85
N LYS A 272 -22.34 13.71 -45.53
CA LYS A 272 -23.78 13.39 -45.45
C LYS A 272 -24.04 12.46 -44.27
N ILE A 273 -24.92 12.93 -43.39
CA ILE A 273 -25.55 12.19 -42.30
C ILE A 273 -26.53 11.18 -42.89
N LEU A 274 -26.35 9.87 -42.63
CA LEU A 274 -27.37 8.85 -42.88
C LEU A 274 -27.37 7.73 -41.82
N GLN A 275 -28.50 7.68 -41.10
CA GLN A 275 -29.32 6.52 -40.72
C GLN A 275 -28.63 5.23 -40.27
N THR A 276 -28.56 5.07 -38.95
CA THR A 276 -28.55 3.78 -38.22
C THR A 276 -29.95 3.18 -38.25
N LEU A 277 -30.13 2.02 -38.89
CA LEU A 277 -31.23 1.07 -38.68
C LEU A 277 -31.01 -0.20 -39.53
N GLU A 278 -29.94 -0.97 -39.28
CA GLU A 278 -29.80 -2.32 -39.84
C GLU A 278 -28.95 -3.31 -39.00
N GLU A 279 -28.38 -2.90 -37.85
CA GLU A 279 -27.45 -3.74 -37.05
C GLU A 279 -28.14 -4.80 -36.15
N HIS A 280 -29.45 -4.69 -35.87
CA HIS A 280 -30.14 -5.61 -34.94
C HIS A 280 -30.48 -7.01 -35.50
N GLN A 281 -30.19 -7.31 -36.78
CA GLN A 281 -30.54 -8.63 -37.37
C GLN A 281 -29.45 -9.71 -37.25
N ARG A 282 -28.29 -9.44 -36.63
CA ARG A 282 -27.16 -10.40 -36.55
C ARG A 282 -26.82 -10.94 -35.16
N GLN A 283 -27.70 -10.72 -34.18
CA GLN A 283 -27.53 -11.13 -32.79
C GLN A 283 -28.45 -12.30 -32.41
N ALA A 284 -27.96 -13.24 -31.60
CA ALA A 284 -28.76 -14.37 -31.10
C ALA A 284 -28.54 -14.63 -29.59
N TRP A 285 -29.56 -15.17 -28.94
CA TRP A 285 -29.57 -15.49 -27.51
C TRP A 285 -29.70 -16.98 -27.27
N LEU A 286 -28.84 -17.53 -26.41
CA LEU A 286 -28.85 -18.91 -25.96
C LEU A 286 -29.08 -18.95 -24.46
N LEU A 287 -30.26 -19.42 -24.02
CA LEU A 287 -30.64 -19.45 -22.62
C LEU A 287 -30.59 -20.89 -22.10
N PHE A 288 -29.71 -21.14 -21.15
CA PHE A 288 -29.65 -22.38 -20.39
C PHE A 288 -30.55 -22.28 -19.15
N VAL A 289 -31.70 -22.93 -19.21
CA VAL A 289 -32.75 -22.89 -18.18
C VAL A 289 -33.30 -24.30 -17.92
N ASP A 290 -33.67 -24.60 -16.68
CA ASP A 290 -34.28 -25.89 -16.31
C ASP A 290 -35.81 -25.88 -16.51
N ASP A 291 -36.40 -27.05 -16.75
CA ASP A 291 -37.83 -27.28 -17.01
C ASP A 291 -38.71 -26.87 -15.80
N ASN A 292 -38.14 -26.81 -14.60
CA ASN A 292 -38.84 -26.48 -13.36
C ASN A 292 -38.73 -25.00 -12.95
N THR A 293 -38.30 -24.11 -13.86
CA THR A 293 -38.15 -22.66 -13.59
C THR A 293 -39.21 -21.85 -14.36
N PRO A 294 -40.47 -21.77 -13.89
CA PRO A 294 -41.58 -21.12 -14.61
C PRO A 294 -41.48 -19.58 -14.72
N ASN A 295 -40.30 -18.98 -14.46
CA ASN A 295 -40.14 -17.54 -14.31
C ASN A 295 -39.07 -16.90 -15.23
N ILE A 296 -38.11 -17.65 -15.77
CA ILE A 296 -37.06 -17.10 -16.66
C ILE A 296 -37.28 -17.53 -18.10
N GLY A 297 -37.53 -18.83 -18.33
CA GLY A 297 -37.76 -19.38 -19.67
C GLY A 297 -38.98 -18.77 -20.38
N ASP A 298 -39.97 -18.29 -19.62
CA ASP A 298 -41.21 -17.73 -20.16
C ASP A 298 -41.24 -16.18 -20.14
N VAL A 299 -40.58 -15.54 -19.16
CA VAL A 299 -40.66 -14.09 -18.94
C VAL A 299 -39.47 -13.33 -19.56
N LEU A 300 -38.28 -13.93 -19.62
CA LEU A 300 -37.07 -13.26 -20.11
C LEU A 300 -37.01 -13.16 -21.65
N PRO A 301 -37.34 -14.21 -22.44
CA PRO A 301 -37.30 -14.12 -23.91
C PRO A 301 -38.07 -12.95 -24.52
N PRO A 302 -39.32 -12.64 -24.12
CA PRO A 302 -40.06 -11.53 -24.71
C PRO A 302 -39.48 -10.13 -24.39
N LEU A 303 -38.51 -10.03 -23.47
CA LEU A 303 -37.88 -8.78 -23.05
C LEU A 303 -36.51 -8.53 -23.72
N LEU A 304 -36.02 -9.46 -24.54
CA LEU A 304 -34.73 -9.34 -25.23
C LEU A 304 -34.90 -8.75 -26.64
N PRO A 305 -33.91 -7.98 -27.15
CA PRO A 305 -34.05 -7.18 -28.37
C PRO A 305 -34.01 -7.97 -29.69
N SER A 306 -33.91 -9.31 -29.66
CA SER A 306 -33.86 -10.14 -30.87
C SER A 306 -34.92 -11.25 -30.87
N SER A 307 -35.41 -11.62 -32.07
CA SER A 307 -36.34 -12.74 -32.27
C SER A 307 -35.64 -14.11 -32.31
N ASN A 308 -34.30 -14.15 -32.25
CA ASN A 308 -33.49 -15.35 -32.42
C ASN A 308 -33.04 -15.88 -31.06
N ILE A 309 -33.99 -16.47 -30.33
CA ILE A 309 -33.79 -16.97 -28.96
C ILE A 309 -33.93 -18.49 -28.95
N THR A 310 -32.92 -19.19 -28.43
CA THR A 310 -32.92 -20.65 -28.27
C THR A 310 -32.83 -21.02 -26.80
N LEU A 311 -33.78 -21.83 -26.32
CA LEU A 311 -33.78 -22.39 -24.98
C LEU A 311 -33.14 -23.78 -24.99
N ILE A 312 -32.22 -24.02 -24.06
CA ILE A 312 -31.60 -25.33 -23.85
C ILE A 312 -31.76 -25.70 -22.37
N ASN A 313 -32.33 -26.86 -22.09
CA ASN A 313 -32.20 -27.46 -20.76
C ASN A 313 -30.90 -28.28 -20.70
N PRO A 314 -29.90 -27.87 -19.92
CA PRO A 314 -28.62 -28.57 -19.85
C PRO A 314 -28.70 -29.90 -19.10
N PHE A 315 -29.79 -30.18 -18.38
CA PHE A 315 -29.97 -31.41 -17.60
C PHE A 315 -30.68 -32.52 -18.38
N SER A 316 -31.51 -32.16 -19.36
CA SER A 316 -32.22 -33.13 -20.22
C SER A 316 -31.61 -33.29 -21.61
N SER A 317 -30.72 -32.38 -22.03
CA SER A 317 -30.08 -32.40 -23.35
C SER A 317 -28.75 -33.16 -23.35
N ASN A 318 -28.51 -33.97 -24.38
CA ASN A 318 -27.22 -34.65 -24.60
C ASN A 318 -26.08 -33.60 -24.81
N PRO A 319 -24.91 -33.73 -24.16
CA PRO A 319 -23.77 -32.83 -24.37
C PRO A 319 -23.39 -32.58 -25.84
N GLU A 320 -23.44 -33.59 -26.71
CA GLU A 320 -23.15 -33.43 -28.15
C GLU A 320 -24.22 -32.59 -28.86
N HIS A 321 -25.47 -32.65 -28.39
CA HIS A 321 -26.55 -31.81 -28.92
C HIS A 321 -26.38 -30.33 -28.50
N ILE A 322 -25.94 -30.09 -27.26
CA ILE A 322 -25.61 -28.75 -26.77
C ILE A 322 -24.46 -28.16 -27.58
N ARG A 323 -23.41 -28.97 -27.80
CA ARG A 323 -22.27 -28.59 -28.64
C ARG A 323 -22.66 -28.22 -30.05
N PHE A 324 -23.41 -29.08 -30.73
CA PHE A 324 -23.87 -28.83 -32.09
C PHE A 324 -24.68 -27.52 -32.19
N LYS A 325 -25.56 -27.25 -31.22
CA LYS A 325 -26.33 -26.00 -31.19
C LYS A 325 -25.46 -24.76 -31.00
N ILE A 326 -24.48 -24.81 -30.10
CA ILE A 326 -23.53 -23.71 -29.88
C ILE A 326 -22.73 -23.44 -31.17
N GLU A 327 -22.14 -24.47 -31.77
CA GLU A 327 -21.36 -24.37 -33.01
C GLU A 327 -22.22 -23.81 -34.17
N GLN A 328 -23.45 -24.30 -34.30
CA GLN A 328 -24.40 -23.83 -35.30
C GLN A 328 -24.74 -22.35 -35.13
N MET A 329 -25.04 -21.90 -33.92
CA MET A 329 -25.37 -20.49 -33.65
C MET A 329 -24.18 -19.57 -33.89
N MET A 330 -22.98 -19.97 -33.48
CA MET A 330 -21.75 -19.20 -33.70
C MET A 330 -21.33 -19.12 -35.18
N THR A 331 -21.79 -20.06 -36.00
CA THR A 331 -21.57 -20.03 -37.46
C THR A 331 -22.56 -19.09 -38.16
N ILE A 332 -23.80 -19.02 -37.67
CA ILE A 332 -24.89 -18.28 -38.31
C ILE A 332 -24.92 -16.80 -37.89
N TYR A 333 -24.59 -16.50 -36.63
CA TYR A 333 -24.74 -15.16 -36.05
C TYR A 333 -23.38 -14.54 -35.72
N GLU A 334 -23.28 -13.22 -35.90
CA GLU A 334 -22.03 -12.47 -35.71
C GLU A 334 -21.72 -12.24 -34.22
N GLN A 335 -22.77 -12.13 -33.39
CA GLN A 335 -22.67 -11.99 -31.93
C GLN A 335 -23.69 -12.90 -31.24
N VAL A 336 -23.21 -13.74 -30.31
CA VAL A 336 -24.05 -14.64 -29.50
C VAL A 336 -23.97 -14.25 -28.02
N TYR A 337 -25.11 -14.21 -27.36
CA TYR A 337 -25.23 -13.98 -25.91
C TYR A 337 -25.73 -15.24 -25.23
N ILE A 338 -25.06 -15.68 -24.17
CA ILE A 338 -25.39 -16.89 -23.43
C ILE A 338 -25.82 -16.52 -22.03
N VAL A 339 -26.98 -17.01 -21.59
CA VAL A 339 -27.46 -16.85 -20.21
C VAL A 339 -27.50 -18.22 -19.55
N PHE A 340 -26.70 -18.42 -18.50
CA PHE A 340 -26.67 -19.62 -17.69
C PHE A 340 -27.45 -19.42 -16.39
N GLY A 341 -28.74 -19.79 -16.41
CA GLY A 341 -29.68 -19.59 -15.30
C GLY A 341 -30.07 -20.87 -14.55
N CYS A 342 -29.25 -21.92 -14.65
CA CYS A 342 -29.60 -23.26 -14.15
C CYS A 342 -29.79 -23.46 -12.63
N PRO A 343 -29.20 -22.67 -11.70
CA PRO A 343 -29.35 -22.92 -10.26
C PRO A 343 -30.68 -22.39 -9.66
N LEU A 344 -31.68 -22.05 -10.48
CA LEU A 344 -32.82 -21.25 -10.07
C LEU A 344 -34.10 -22.05 -9.77
N SER A 345 -34.17 -23.32 -10.18
CA SER A 345 -35.37 -24.16 -10.14
C SER A 345 -35.50 -25.11 -8.95
N GLN A 346 -34.40 -25.62 -8.41
CA GLN A 346 -34.50 -26.53 -7.28
C GLN A 346 -34.74 -25.71 -6.01
N GLU A 347 -35.84 -25.99 -5.30
CA GLU A 347 -35.74 -26.14 -3.85
C GLU A 347 -34.61 -27.14 -3.63
N LEU A 348 -33.39 -26.62 -3.50
CA LEU A 348 -32.24 -27.42 -3.12
C LEU A 348 -32.66 -28.04 -1.79
N VAL A 349 -32.86 -29.36 -1.82
CA VAL A 349 -33.29 -30.10 -0.66
C VAL A 349 -32.37 -29.69 0.48
N ASN A 350 -32.95 -29.18 1.58
CA ASN A 350 -32.24 -29.04 2.86
C ASN A 350 -31.96 -30.44 3.43
N ASP A 351 -31.40 -31.33 2.61
CA ASP A 351 -30.86 -32.60 3.01
C ASP A 351 -29.38 -32.33 3.26
N ASP A 352 -29.02 -32.17 4.53
CA ASP A 352 -27.66 -31.89 5.00
C ASP A 352 -26.67 -33.03 4.69
N SER A 353 -27.06 -34.03 3.90
CA SER A 353 -26.15 -35.06 3.42
C SER A 353 -25.15 -34.50 2.40
N GLU A 354 -23.88 -34.48 2.82
CA GLU A 354 -22.69 -34.09 2.03
C GLU A 354 -22.67 -34.70 0.61
N VAL A 355 -23.26 -35.90 0.45
CA VAL A 355 -23.33 -36.64 -0.82
C VAL A 355 -24.24 -35.97 -1.85
N VAL A 356 -25.39 -35.43 -1.43
CA VAL A 356 -26.36 -34.79 -2.34
C VAL A 356 -25.83 -33.43 -2.81
N PHE A 357 -25.29 -32.63 -1.89
CA PHE A 357 -24.64 -31.35 -2.18
C PHE A 357 -23.47 -31.53 -3.17
N THR A 358 -22.53 -32.43 -2.87
CA THR A 358 -21.34 -32.67 -3.73
C THR A 358 -21.74 -33.11 -5.14
N LYS A 359 -22.81 -33.89 -5.27
CA LYS A 359 -23.30 -34.36 -6.58
C LYS A 359 -23.92 -33.21 -7.38
N GLN A 360 -24.72 -32.35 -6.75
CA GLN A 360 -25.32 -31.17 -7.38
C GLN A 360 -24.25 -30.14 -7.78
N GLU A 361 -23.29 -29.86 -6.90
CA GLU A 361 -22.16 -28.95 -7.17
C GLU A 361 -21.33 -29.43 -8.36
N LYS A 362 -20.85 -30.69 -8.35
CA LYS A 362 -20.07 -31.26 -9.46
C LYS A 362 -20.83 -31.22 -10.79
N HIS A 363 -22.14 -31.43 -10.74
CA HIS A 363 -22.96 -31.44 -11.94
C HIS A 363 -23.16 -30.03 -12.51
N LEU A 364 -23.49 -29.05 -11.66
CA LEU A 364 -23.71 -27.65 -12.06
C LEU A 364 -22.41 -26.98 -12.54
N CYS A 365 -21.37 -27.00 -11.70
CA CYS A 365 -20.06 -26.45 -12.00
C CYS A 365 -19.43 -27.12 -13.23
N GLY A 366 -19.53 -28.46 -13.31
CA GLY A 366 -19.02 -29.23 -14.43
C GLY A 366 -19.72 -28.89 -15.75
N THR A 367 -21.01 -28.55 -15.73
CA THR A 367 -21.76 -28.18 -16.94
C THR A 367 -21.34 -26.81 -17.47
N LEU A 368 -21.16 -25.81 -16.60
CA LEU A 368 -20.63 -24.51 -17.00
C LEU A 368 -19.23 -24.65 -17.62
N VAL A 369 -18.33 -25.42 -16.98
CA VAL A 369 -16.97 -25.65 -17.49
C VAL A 369 -17.00 -26.35 -18.85
N ARG A 370 -17.81 -27.42 -19.01
CA ARG A 370 -17.93 -28.11 -20.30
C ARG A 370 -18.46 -27.19 -21.40
N MET A 371 -19.45 -26.35 -21.09
CA MET A 371 -19.99 -25.37 -22.04
C MET A 371 -18.90 -24.41 -22.53
N LEU A 372 -18.12 -23.81 -21.62
CA LEU A 372 -17.01 -22.92 -21.98
C LEU A 372 -15.93 -23.64 -22.79
N GLN A 373 -15.59 -24.88 -22.43
CA GLN A 373 -14.68 -25.71 -23.23
C GLN A 373 -15.19 -25.97 -24.64
N THR A 374 -16.50 -26.21 -24.79
CA THR A 374 -17.13 -26.38 -26.09
C THR A 374 -17.07 -25.10 -26.93
N ILE A 375 -17.32 -23.95 -26.32
CA ILE A 375 -17.18 -22.64 -26.98
C ILE A 375 -15.74 -22.43 -27.45
N GLN A 376 -14.76 -22.72 -26.59
CA GLN A 376 -13.34 -22.60 -26.93
C GLN A 376 -12.95 -23.51 -28.11
N GLN A 377 -13.44 -24.76 -28.11
CA GLN A 377 -13.14 -25.74 -29.17
C GLN A 377 -13.80 -25.40 -30.51
N ALA A 378 -14.88 -24.62 -30.49
CA ALA A 378 -15.57 -24.18 -31.71
C ALA A 378 -14.81 -23.06 -32.45
N GLU A 379 -13.77 -22.48 -31.85
CA GLU A 379 -12.97 -21.37 -32.38
C GLU A 379 -13.82 -20.27 -33.06
N PRO A 380 -14.79 -19.68 -32.32
CA PRO A 380 -15.70 -18.72 -32.91
C PRO A 380 -14.97 -17.45 -33.35
N ARG A 381 -15.44 -16.83 -34.44
CA ARG A 381 -14.89 -15.54 -34.90
C ARG A 381 -14.99 -14.45 -33.82
N ASN A 382 -16.08 -14.46 -33.07
CA ASN A 382 -16.32 -13.61 -31.90
C ASN A 382 -16.73 -14.49 -30.72
N PHE A 383 -16.05 -14.35 -29.58
CA PHE A 383 -16.44 -15.06 -28.38
C PHE A 383 -17.78 -14.55 -27.84
N PRO A 384 -18.66 -15.43 -27.35
CA PRO A 384 -19.95 -15.03 -26.81
C PRO A 384 -19.78 -14.32 -25.46
N PHE A 385 -20.71 -13.43 -25.13
CA PHE A 385 -20.86 -12.96 -23.75
C PHE A 385 -21.58 -14.03 -22.93
N VAL A 386 -21.04 -14.37 -21.77
CA VAL A 386 -21.62 -15.41 -20.91
C VAL A 386 -22.10 -14.79 -19.59
N PHE A 387 -23.41 -14.71 -19.42
CA PHE A 387 -24.05 -14.26 -18.19
C PHE A 387 -24.37 -15.46 -17.30
N VAL A 388 -23.78 -15.52 -16.11
CA VAL A 388 -24.08 -16.55 -15.11
C VAL A 388 -25.02 -15.96 -14.07
N VAL A 389 -26.22 -16.54 -13.96
CA VAL A 389 -27.27 -16.03 -13.08
C VAL A 389 -27.40 -16.93 -11.85
N THR A 390 -27.16 -16.37 -10.67
CA THR A 390 -27.32 -17.04 -9.37
C THR A 390 -28.50 -16.48 -8.58
N ARG A 391 -28.90 -17.16 -7.49
CA ARG A 391 -29.94 -16.67 -6.56
C ARG A 391 -29.51 -16.86 -5.11
N ASN A 392 -29.55 -15.78 -4.33
CA ASN A 392 -29.07 -15.72 -2.95
C ASN A 392 -27.67 -16.35 -2.77
N ALA A 393 -26.82 -16.33 -3.80
CA ALA A 393 -25.46 -16.86 -3.67
C ALA A 393 -24.56 -15.91 -2.88
N GLN A 394 -24.92 -14.63 -2.87
CA GLN A 394 -24.15 -13.58 -2.21
C GLN A 394 -24.97 -12.94 -1.07
N PRO A 395 -24.35 -12.63 0.09
CA PRO A 395 -25.05 -12.02 1.22
C PRO A 395 -25.72 -10.68 0.85
N GLY A 396 -26.96 -10.52 1.30
CA GLY A 396 -27.78 -9.31 1.14
C GLY A 396 -28.73 -9.14 2.33
N THR A 397 -29.77 -8.31 2.20
CA THR A 397 -30.72 -8.01 3.28
C THR A 397 -31.73 -9.13 3.62
N GLY A 398 -31.67 -10.27 2.92
CA GLY A 398 -32.57 -11.43 3.09
C GLY A 398 -31.99 -12.57 3.95
N LYS A 399 -32.86 -13.48 4.42
CA LYS A 399 -32.46 -14.70 5.15
C LYS A 399 -32.17 -15.87 4.18
N GLY A 400 -31.05 -16.57 4.40
CA GLY A 400 -30.70 -17.83 3.72
C GLY A 400 -29.82 -17.64 2.48
N LEU A 401 -28.56 -18.10 2.56
CA LEU A 401 -27.63 -18.17 1.43
C LEU A 401 -27.79 -19.51 0.71
N SER A 402 -27.63 -19.52 -0.61
CA SER A 402 -27.53 -20.74 -1.42
C SER A 402 -26.07 -21.20 -1.46
N PRO A 403 -25.68 -22.29 -0.76
CA PRO A 403 -24.30 -22.75 -0.76
C PRO A 403 -23.85 -23.23 -2.15
N ILE A 404 -24.78 -23.83 -2.92
CA ILE A 404 -24.55 -24.24 -4.32
C ILE A 404 -24.37 -23.03 -5.24
N GLY A 405 -25.17 -21.97 -5.01
CA GLY A 405 -24.98 -20.69 -5.70
C GLY A 405 -23.61 -20.09 -5.39
N ALA A 406 -23.17 -20.14 -4.13
CA ALA A 406 -21.87 -19.61 -3.69
C ALA A 406 -20.69 -20.37 -4.34
N SER A 407 -20.78 -21.70 -4.50
CA SER A 407 -19.79 -22.47 -5.27
C SER A 407 -19.69 -21.99 -6.73
N LEU A 408 -20.82 -21.68 -7.37
CA LEU A 408 -20.82 -21.16 -8.74
C LEU A 408 -20.22 -19.75 -8.82
N VAL A 409 -20.48 -18.88 -7.84
CA VAL A 409 -19.84 -17.55 -7.74
C VAL A 409 -18.32 -17.70 -7.66
N GLY A 410 -17.83 -18.57 -6.77
CA GLY A 410 -16.38 -18.83 -6.64
C GLY A 410 -15.77 -19.39 -7.92
N LEU A 411 -16.46 -20.32 -8.58
CA LEU A 411 -16.01 -20.87 -9.86
C LEU A 411 -15.96 -19.82 -10.97
N VAL A 412 -16.99 -18.98 -11.11
CA VAL A 412 -17.05 -17.93 -12.14
C VAL A 412 -15.91 -16.94 -11.97
N ARG A 413 -15.55 -16.57 -10.73
CA ARG A 413 -14.38 -15.72 -10.46
C ARG A 413 -13.08 -16.33 -10.97
N SER A 414 -12.88 -17.63 -10.72
CA SER A 414 -11.70 -18.35 -11.25
C SER A 414 -11.74 -18.45 -12.78
N LEU A 415 -12.90 -18.78 -13.36
CA LEU A 415 -13.06 -18.93 -14.80
C LEU A 415 -12.94 -17.59 -15.55
N ALA A 416 -13.38 -16.48 -14.97
CA ALA A 416 -13.21 -15.15 -15.56
C ALA A 416 -11.73 -14.79 -15.73
N ILE A 417 -10.87 -15.26 -14.81
CA ILE A 417 -9.41 -15.12 -14.90
C ILE A 417 -8.82 -16.11 -15.91
N GLU A 418 -9.28 -17.37 -15.91
CA GLU A 418 -8.72 -18.41 -16.79
C GLU A 418 -9.17 -18.29 -18.26
N TYR A 419 -10.36 -17.76 -18.51
CA TYR A 419 -11.03 -17.71 -19.81
C TYR A 419 -11.47 -16.27 -20.17
N GLU A 420 -10.57 -15.30 -20.06
CA GLU A 420 -10.80 -13.86 -20.28
C GLU A 420 -11.56 -13.54 -21.58
N GLN A 421 -11.35 -14.35 -22.63
CA GLN A 421 -12.01 -14.20 -23.93
C GLN A 421 -13.54 -14.35 -23.89
N HIS A 422 -14.11 -15.03 -22.89
CA HIS A 422 -15.55 -15.35 -22.80
C HIS A 422 -16.41 -14.28 -22.12
N ARG A 423 -15.81 -13.15 -21.70
CA ARG A 423 -16.51 -11.99 -21.11
C ARG A 423 -17.61 -12.39 -20.12
N LEU A 424 -17.19 -13.18 -19.12
CA LEU A 424 -18.07 -13.76 -18.10
C LEU A 424 -18.62 -12.66 -17.17
N LYS A 425 -19.95 -12.54 -17.09
CA LYS A 425 -20.64 -11.60 -16.19
C LYS A 425 -21.51 -12.37 -15.20
N LEU A 426 -21.40 -12.08 -13.91
CA LEU A 426 -22.15 -12.72 -12.83
C LEU A 426 -23.32 -11.83 -12.40
N ILE A 427 -24.52 -12.39 -12.31
CA ILE A 427 -25.72 -11.68 -11.85
C ILE A 427 -26.39 -12.48 -10.73
N ASP A 428 -26.40 -11.96 -9.50
CA ASP A 428 -27.04 -12.61 -8.36
C ASP A 428 -28.41 -11.99 -8.04
N LEU A 429 -29.46 -12.81 -8.12
CA LEU A 429 -30.85 -12.43 -7.84
C LEU A 429 -31.23 -12.72 -6.39
N GLN A 430 -32.20 -11.98 -5.84
CA GLN A 430 -32.79 -12.33 -4.54
C GLN A 430 -33.76 -13.52 -4.62
N SER A 431 -33.99 -14.20 -3.49
CA SER A 431 -35.16 -15.07 -3.30
C SER A 431 -36.45 -14.25 -3.37
N SER A 432 -37.27 -14.47 -4.39
CA SER A 432 -38.59 -13.87 -4.51
C SER A 432 -39.61 -14.52 -3.59
N VAL A 433 -40.59 -13.76 -3.09
CA VAL A 433 -41.70 -14.27 -2.26
C VAL A 433 -43.07 -14.01 -2.92
N SER A 434 -43.15 -13.14 -3.95
CA SER A 434 -44.39 -12.88 -4.72
C SER A 434 -44.21 -12.88 -6.26
N PRO A 435 -45.27 -13.18 -7.05
CA PRO A 435 -45.22 -13.16 -8.53
C PRO A 435 -44.88 -11.80 -9.16
N THR A 436 -45.26 -10.69 -8.53
CA THR A 436 -44.98 -9.32 -9.01
C THR A 436 -43.52 -8.92 -8.83
N GLU A 437 -42.88 -9.38 -7.75
CA GLU A 437 -41.43 -9.18 -7.52
C GLU A 437 -40.60 -9.93 -8.55
N VAL A 438 -41.05 -11.12 -8.95
CA VAL A 438 -40.40 -11.92 -10.00
C VAL A 438 -40.40 -11.16 -11.33
N SER A 439 -41.54 -10.64 -11.77
CA SER A 439 -41.62 -9.90 -13.04
C SER A 439 -40.73 -8.66 -13.06
N SER A 440 -40.66 -7.93 -11.95
CA SER A 440 -39.83 -6.73 -11.80
C SER A 440 -38.33 -7.07 -11.81
N LEU A 441 -37.93 -8.18 -11.17
CA LEU A 441 -36.55 -8.69 -11.21
C LEU A 441 -36.17 -9.17 -12.62
N MET A 442 -37.10 -9.78 -13.36
CA MET A 442 -36.87 -10.21 -14.75
C MET A 442 -36.74 -9.03 -15.70
N HIS A 443 -37.54 -7.97 -15.52
CA HIS A 443 -37.36 -6.73 -16.28
C HIS A 443 -36.02 -6.06 -15.98
N ALA A 444 -35.59 -6.02 -14.71
CA ALA A 444 -34.29 -5.50 -14.34
C ALA A 444 -33.15 -6.36 -14.90
N LEU A 445 -33.30 -7.69 -14.88
CA LEU A 445 -32.35 -8.62 -15.51
C LEU A 445 -32.26 -8.37 -17.02
N ALA A 446 -33.39 -8.27 -17.72
CA ALA A 446 -33.44 -7.99 -19.16
C ALA A 446 -32.79 -6.64 -19.50
N GLN A 447 -33.15 -5.57 -18.78
CA GLN A 447 -32.53 -4.26 -18.94
C GLN A 447 -31.01 -4.32 -18.76
N HIS A 448 -30.53 -5.09 -17.79
CA HIS A 448 -29.09 -5.26 -17.59
C HIS A 448 -28.42 -6.12 -18.65
N LEU A 449 -29.04 -7.22 -19.07
CA LEU A 449 -28.54 -8.03 -20.18
C LEU A 449 -28.45 -7.21 -21.47
N VAL A 450 -29.35 -6.25 -21.66
CA VAL A 450 -29.33 -5.31 -22.80
C VAL A 450 -28.28 -4.22 -22.62
N ALA A 451 -28.27 -3.51 -21.49
CA ALA A 451 -27.27 -2.47 -21.21
C ALA A 451 -25.83 -3.02 -21.23
N SER A 452 -25.63 -4.25 -20.77
CA SER A 452 -24.33 -4.93 -20.73
C SER A 452 -23.81 -5.35 -22.11
N GLN A 453 -24.62 -5.22 -23.18
CA GLN A 453 -24.17 -5.35 -24.57
C GLN A 453 -23.36 -4.13 -25.00
N TYR A 454 -23.65 -2.97 -24.39
CA TYR A 454 -23.14 -1.65 -24.77
C TYR A 454 -22.13 -1.09 -23.74
N ALA A 455 -22.14 -1.62 -22.51
CA ALA A 455 -21.25 -1.25 -21.41
C ALA A 455 -20.44 -2.46 -20.93
N ASP A 456 -19.11 -2.36 -21.00
CA ASP A 456 -18.17 -3.45 -20.68
C ASP A 456 -17.66 -3.44 -19.24
N ASP A 457 -18.17 -2.54 -18.39
CA ASP A 457 -17.43 -2.18 -17.16
C ASP A 457 -17.74 -3.00 -15.91
N LEU A 458 -18.68 -3.96 -15.96
CA LEU A 458 -19.14 -4.66 -14.74
C LEU A 458 -19.23 -6.18 -14.89
N ASP A 459 -18.38 -6.85 -14.12
CA ASP A 459 -18.26 -8.31 -14.09
C ASP A 459 -19.20 -8.97 -13.04
N GLU A 460 -19.65 -8.24 -12.02
CA GLU A 460 -20.58 -8.77 -10.99
C GLU A 460 -21.70 -7.78 -10.62
N ILE A 461 -22.95 -8.25 -10.67
CA ILE A 461 -24.16 -7.47 -10.40
C ILE A 461 -25.03 -8.19 -9.36
N ILE A 462 -25.55 -7.45 -8.37
CA ILE A 462 -26.59 -7.95 -7.45
C ILE A 462 -27.90 -7.22 -7.71
N LEU A 463 -28.99 -7.97 -7.92
CA LEU A 463 -30.34 -7.44 -8.06
C LEU A 463 -31.19 -7.81 -6.85
N ARG A 464 -31.69 -6.79 -6.15
CA ARG A 464 -32.60 -6.90 -4.98
C ARG A 464 -33.80 -5.98 -5.17
N HIS A 465 -35.00 -6.41 -4.78
CA HIS A 465 -36.23 -5.61 -4.80
C HIS A 465 -36.35 -4.87 -3.47
N ASP A 466 -36.54 -3.55 -3.50
CA ASP A 466 -36.79 -2.78 -2.28
C ASP A 466 -38.26 -2.94 -1.85
N LYS A 467 -38.52 -3.05 -0.55
CA LYS A 467 -39.90 -3.11 -0.01
C LYS A 467 -40.52 -1.71 0.15
N HIS A 468 -39.72 -0.66 0.11
CA HIS A 468 -40.15 0.73 0.36
C HIS A 468 -40.26 1.57 -0.91
N ASP A 469 -39.71 1.11 -2.02
CA ASP A 469 -39.80 1.73 -3.34
C ASP A 469 -40.09 0.62 -4.35
N SER A 470 -41.04 0.83 -5.27
CA SER A 470 -41.42 -0.16 -6.29
C SER A 470 -40.34 -0.38 -7.37
N SER A 471 -39.10 0.04 -7.08
CA SER A 471 -37.94 -0.03 -7.97
C SER A 471 -36.95 -1.11 -7.49
N THR A 472 -36.41 -1.88 -8.44
CA THR A 472 -35.34 -2.84 -8.18
C THR A 472 -34.04 -2.06 -7.93
N LYS A 473 -33.46 -2.16 -6.73
CA LYS A 473 -32.18 -1.50 -6.41
C LYS A 473 -31.01 -2.32 -6.93
N ARG A 474 -30.17 -1.66 -7.73
CA ARG A 474 -28.86 -2.15 -8.16
C ARG A 474 -27.90 -2.04 -6.97
N VAL A 475 -27.35 -3.16 -6.52
CA VAL A 475 -26.36 -3.16 -5.45
C VAL A 475 -25.06 -3.75 -6.00
N GLN A 476 -24.02 -2.94 -6.06
CA GLN A 476 -22.68 -3.35 -6.50
C GLN A 476 -21.91 -3.88 -5.28
N TRP A 477 -21.29 -5.05 -5.38
CA TRP A 477 -20.48 -5.61 -4.28
C TRP A 477 -19.34 -4.69 -3.87
N HIS A 478 -18.69 -4.06 -4.86
CA HIS A 478 -17.61 -3.09 -4.62
C HIS A 478 -18.11 -1.84 -3.88
N TYR A 479 -19.32 -1.37 -4.22
CA TYR A 479 -19.94 -0.19 -3.60
C TYR A 479 -20.54 -0.51 -2.22
N GLU A 480 -21.02 -1.73 -1.97
CA GLU A 480 -21.53 -2.13 -0.66
C GLU A 480 -20.41 -2.40 0.35
N LEU A 481 -19.23 -2.86 -0.08
CA LEU A 481 -18.02 -2.89 0.76
C LEU A 481 -17.53 -1.47 1.05
N LEU A 482 -17.41 -0.60 0.04
CA LEU A 482 -17.03 0.79 0.23
C LEU A 482 -18.05 1.60 1.05
N GLN A 483 -19.35 1.34 0.90
CA GLN A 483 -20.40 1.97 1.72
C GLN A 483 -20.59 1.32 3.09
N LYS A 484 -20.37 0.01 3.26
CA LYS A 484 -20.30 -0.59 4.61
C LYS A 484 -19.06 -0.10 5.32
N GLU A 485 -17.93 0.09 4.64
CA GLU A 485 -16.72 0.67 5.22
C GLU A 485 -16.83 2.18 5.42
N GLN A 486 -17.52 2.93 4.55
CA GLN A 486 -17.83 4.36 4.78
C GLN A 486 -18.88 4.53 5.87
N ASN A 487 -19.91 3.69 5.95
CA ASN A 487 -20.88 3.71 7.06
C ASN A 487 -20.27 3.14 8.35
N VAL A 488 -19.30 2.22 8.29
CA VAL A 488 -18.47 1.79 9.43
C VAL A 488 -17.44 2.85 9.76
N ARG A 489 -16.99 3.70 8.83
CA ARG A 489 -16.15 4.89 9.11
C ARG A 489 -16.95 6.04 9.70
N ASP A 490 -18.14 6.30 9.21
CA ASP A 490 -19.03 7.32 9.75
C ASP A 490 -19.62 6.85 11.08
N LYS A 491 -19.89 5.54 11.23
CA LYS A 491 -20.16 4.92 12.52
C LYS A 491 -18.91 4.64 13.34
N SER A 492 -17.67 4.62 12.86
CA SER A 492 -16.49 4.50 13.75
C SER A 492 -16.00 5.88 14.19
N LYS A 493 -16.27 6.91 13.39
CA LYS A 493 -16.16 8.32 13.77
C LYS A 493 -17.29 8.76 14.71
N SER A 494 -18.48 8.15 14.65
CA SER A 494 -19.63 8.51 15.53
C SER A 494 -20.04 7.46 16.57
N ASN A 495 -19.56 6.22 16.45
CA ASN A 495 -19.90 5.08 17.30
C ASN A 495 -18.58 4.32 17.59
N PRO A 496 -17.83 4.78 18.59
CA PRO A 496 -16.62 4.06 18.97
C PRO A 496 -17.01 2.63 19.35
N ILE A 497 -16.22 1.65 18.86
CA ILE A 497 -16.24 0.22 19.25
C ILE A 497 -16.75 0.16 20.68
N SER A 498 -17.95 -0.39 20.87
CA SER A 498 -18.77 -0.29 22.10
C SER A 498 -17.92 0.03 23.33
N ILE A 499 -17.76 1.33 23.58
CA ILE A 499 -16.99 1.86 24.69
C ILE A 499 -17.80 1.50 25.92
N ILE A 500 -17.25 0.61 26.74
CA ILE A 500 -17.75 0.46 28.10
C ILE A 500 -16.85 1.31 28.97
N PRO A 501 -17.27 2.53 29.37
CA PRO A 501 -16.62 3.21 30.48
C PRO A 501 -16.97 2.39 31.73
N HIS A 502 -16.11 1.45 32.09
CA HIS A 502 -16.30 0.66 33.29
C HIS A 502 -15.95 1.51 34.52
N ARG A 503 -16.85 1.52 35.50
CA ARG A 503 -16.78 2.35 36.71
C ARG A 503 -15.64 2.01 37.68
N ASP A 504 -14.87 0.95 37.43
CA ASP A 504 -13.81 0.47 38.32
C ASP A 504 -12.43 0.47 37.63
N ALA A 505 -11.85 1.66 37.47
CA ALA A 505 -10.53 1.85 36.86
C ALA A 505 -9.39 1.12 37.61
N ASP A 506 -9.55 0.92 38.93
CA ASP A 506 -8.51 0.34 39.79
C ASP A 506 -8.32 -1.18 39.61
N GLN A 507 -9.24 -1.87 38.92
CA GLN A 507 -9.18 -3.33 38.75
C GLN A 507 -8.77 -3.78 37.34
N GLN A 508 -8.75 -2.89 36.35
CA GLN A 508 -8.42 -3.27 34.98
C GLN A 508 -6.92 -3.29 34.73
N ARG A 509 -6.42 -4.45 34.29
CA ARG A 509 -5.02 -4.63 33.90
C ARG A 509 -4.87 -4.53 32.40
N PHE A 510 -3.88 -3.78 31.97
CA PHE A 510 -3.53 -3.56 30.59
C PHE A 510 -2.04 -3.43 30.36
N ARG A 511 -1.63 -3.63 29.10
CA ARG A 511 -0.25 -3.51 28.63
C ARG A 511 -0.17 -3.04 27.19
N LEU A 512 0.95 -2.44 26.82
CA LEU A 512 1.24 -2.05 25.44
C LEU A 512 1.68 -3.28 24.66
N GLN A 513 0.99 -3.58 23.56
CA GLN A 513 1.39 -4.61 22.62
C GLN A 513 2.16 -3.98 21.46
N VAL A 514 3.37 -4.49 21.23
CA VAL A 514 4.12 -4.17 20.01
C VAL A 514 3.56 -5.02 18.87
N ALA A 515 3.08 -4.36 17.82
CA ALA A 515 2.52 -5.04 16.66
C ALA A 515 3.58 -5.86 15.90
N PRO A 516 3.19 -7.02 15.33
CA PRO A 516 4.08 -7.81 14.47
C PRO A 516 4.64 -7.04 13.27
N SER A 517 3.90 -6.04 12.77
CA SER A 517 4.30 -5.16 11.66
C SER A 517 5.53 -4.31 11.97
N ARG A 518 5.82 -4.07 13.26
CA ARG A 518 6.87 -3.16 13.76
C ARG A 518 6.71 -1.69 13.32
N PHE A 519 5.55 -1.30 12.78
CA PHE A 519 5.21 0.10 12.56
C PHE A 519 4.68 0.72 13.86
N LEU A 520 5.11 1.94 14.15
CA LEU A 520 4.71 2.64 15.38
C LEU A 520 3.20 2.98 15.41
N ASP A 521 2.56 3.08 14.24
CA ASP A 521 1.11 3.33 14.12
C ASP A 521 0.25 2.18 14.65
N ASP A 522 0.79 0.97 14.66
CA ASP A 522 0.08 -0.23 15.10
C ASP A 522 0.23 -0.50 16.61
N LEU A 523 0.89 0.39 17.36
CA LEU A 523 0.99 0.25 18.82
C LEU A 523 -0.40 0.37 19.46
N MET A 524 -0.77 -0.64 20.24
CA MET A 524 -2.09 -0.69 20.87
C MET A 524 -2.02 -1.20 22.31
N TRP A 525 -2.97 -0.76 23.12
CA TRP A 525 -3.16 -1.28 24.47
C TRP A 525 -4.09 -2.48 24.45
N VAL A 526 -3.65 -3.56 25.08
CA VAL A 526 -4.45 -4.80 25.23
C VAL A 526 -4.69 -5.10 26.70
N ARG A 527 -5.76 -5.85 26.97
CA ARG A 527 -6.02 -6.36 28.32
C ARG A 527 -4.88 -7.28 28.74
N ASP A 528 -4.42 -7.09 29.96
CA ASP A 528 -3.40 -7.93 30.57
C ASP A 528 -4.04 -8.94 31.54
N LYS A 529 -3.42 -10.12 31.67
CA LYS A 529 -3.96 -11.21 32.48
C LYS A 529 -3.58 -11.01 33.94
N VAL A 530 -4.53 -11.27 34.84
CA VAL A 530 -4.22 -11.38 36.27
C VAL A 530 -3.35 -12.62 36.46
N LYS A 531 -2.15 -12.46 37.01
CA LYS A 531 -1.29 -13.57 37.41
C LYS A 531 -1.52 -13.86 38.88
N ASP A 532 -2.17 -14.98 39.16
CA ASP A 532 -2.40 -15.46 40.52
C ASP A 532 -1.27 -16.41 40.95
N GLU A 533 -0.04 -15.92 40.84
CA GLU A 533 1.17 -16.66 41.17
C GLU A 533 1.64 -16.32 42.60
N GLN A 534 2.20 -17.31 43.29
CA GLN A 534 2.79 -17.10 44.61
C GLN A 534 4.10 -16.33 44.48
N LEU A 535 4.13 -15.10 44.99
CA LEU A 535 5.34 -14.26 44.97
C LEU A 535 6.38 -14.79 45.97
N SER A 536 7.62 -14.93 45.51
CA SER A 536 8.78 -15.28 46.36
C SER A 536 9.60 -14.03 46.72
N ASN A 537 10.64 -13.69 45.96
CA ASN A 537 11.39 -12.42 46.12
C ASN A 537 10.89 -11.32 45.15
N GLU A 538 9.70 -11.51 44.60
CA GLU A 538 9.06 -10.58 43.68
C GLU A 538 8.00 -9.73 44.39
N VAL A 539 7.74 -8.57 43.83
CA VAL A 539 6.77 -7.60 44.31
C VAL A 539 5.87 -7.21 43.16
N GLU A 540 4.58 -7.21 43.42
CA GLU A 540 3.58 -6.74 42.49
C GLU A 540 3.34 -5.24 42.70
N VAL A 541 3.51 -4.47 41.63
CA VAL A 541 3.45 -3.01 41.65
C VAL A 541 2.36 -2.54 40.69
N ARG A 542 1.50 -1.63 41.15
CA ARG A 542 0.65 -0.82 40.29
C ARG A 542 1.51 0.31 39.72
N VAL A 543 1.67 0.32 38.42
CA VAL A 543 2.51 1.31 37.73
C VAL A 543 1.71 2.60 37.56
N HIS A 544 2.29 3.70 38.01
CA HIS A 544 1.70 5.03 37.86
C HIS A 544 2.22 5.71 36.59
N CYS A 545 3.54 5.67 36.40
CA CYS A 545 4.21 6.36 35.30
C CYS A 545 5.33 5.49 34.73
N VAL A 546 5.56 5.58 33.42
CA VAL A 546 6.64 4.88 32.71
C VAL A 546 7.48 5.89 31.95
N GLY A 547 8.78 5.92 32.21
CA GLY A 547 9.73 6.77 31.48
C GLY A 547 10.15 6.14 30.16
N LEU A 548 9.92 6.85 29.06
CA LEU A 548 10.27 6.39 27.71
C LEU A 548 11.76 6.63 27.43
N ASN A 549 12.43 5.62 26.86
CA ASN A 549 13.84 5.65 26.49
C ASN A 549 14.01 5.37 25.00
N PHE A 550 15.12 5.81 24.39
CA PHE A 550 15.36 5.56 22.97
C PHE A 550 15.41 4.06 22.61
N ARG A 551 15.85 3.21 23.55
CA ARG A 551 15.78 1.74 23.39
C ARG A 551 14.36 1.23 23.17
N ASP A 552 13.35 1.89 23.73
CA ASP A 552 11.96 1.44 23.66
C ASP A 552 11.42 1.65 22.25
N ILE A 553 11.83 2.74 21.60
CA ILE A 553 11.55 3.02 20.18
C ILE A 553 12.20 1.96 19.30
N LEU A 554 13.49 1.66 19.53
CA LEU A 554 14.21 0.64 18.77
C LEU A 554 13.58 -0.75 18.95
N LYS A 555 13.12 -1.09 20.15
CA LYS A 555 12.41 -2.35 20.42
C LYS A 555 11.05 -2.40 19.71
N ALA A 556 10.27 -1.32 19.76
CA ALA A 556 9.00 -1.23 19.05
C ALA A 556 9.18 -1.42 17.53
N CYS A 557 10.20 -0.80 16.95
CA CYS A 557 10.53 -0.90 15.52
C CYS A 557 11.28 -2.20 15.13
N GLY A 558 11.62 -3.08 16.09
CA GLY A 558 12.41 -4.29 15.80
C GLY A 558 13.87 -4.02 15.36
N LEU A 559 14.41 -2.83 15.69
CA LEU A 559 15.76 -2.38 15.34
C LEU A 559 16.76 -2.48 16.49
N TYR A 560 16.34 -2.94 17.68
CA TYR A 560 17.23 -3.06 18.82
C TYR A 560 18.12 -4.31 18.68
N PRO A 561 19.47 -4.18 18.75
CA PRO A 561 20.37 -5.31 18.61
C PRO A 561 20.08 -6.36 19.68
N HIS A 562 19.66 -7.57 19.29
CA HIS A 562 19.35 -8.65 20.23
C HIS A 562 20.59 -8.95 21.08
N MET A 563 20.44 -8.88 22.41
CA MET A 563 21.40 -9.53 23.28
C MET A 563 21.23 -11.04 23.09
N ARG A 564 22.05 -11.65 22.23
CA ARG A 564 22.40 -13.06 22.49
C ARG A 564 23.30 -13.00 23.72
N PRO A 565 22.91 -13.56 24.88
CA PRO A 565 23.86 -13.71 25.97
C PRO A 565 25.08 -14.46 25.42
N PHE A 566 26.27 -14.00 25.79
CA PHE A 566 27.56 -14.57 25.36
C PHE A 566 27.82 -15.98 25.92
N ALA A 567 26.80 -16.65 26.47
CA ALA A 567 26.85 -18.02 26.95
C ALA A 567 25.55 -18.75 26.55
N PRO A 568 25.62 -19.82 25.74
CA PRO A 568 24.52 -20.75 25.60
C PRO A 568 24.49 -21.63 26.86
N SER A 569 23.80 -21.20 27.91
CA SER A 569 23.33 -22.13 28.94
C SER A 569 21.90 -22.55 28.58
N HIS A 570 21.70 -23.85 28.44
CA HIS A 570 20.48 -24.50 27.94
C HIS A 570 19.26 -24.43 28.89
N THR A 571 19.13 -23.41 29.74
CA THR A 571 18.12 -23.45 30.82
C THR A 571 17.13 -22.30 30.91
N GLU A 572 17.24 -21.20 30.15
CA GLU A 572 16.28 -20.08 30.35
C GLU A 572 15.81 -19.45 29.03
N GLN A 573 15.06 -20.22 28.25
CA GLN A 573 14.36 -19.73 27.06
C GLN A 573 13.29 -18.66 27.39
N SER A 574 12.77 -18.61 28.63
CA SER A 574 11.71 -17.66 29.02
C SER A 574 12.20 -16.25 29.35
N LEU A 575 13.50 -16.03 29.60
CA LEU A 575 14.07 -14.69 29.78
C LEU A 575 14.39 -14.02 28.43
N VAL A 576 14.68 -14.82 27.41
CA VAL A 576 14.96 -14.35 26.04
C VAL A 576 13.70 -13.74 25.40
N ASP A 577 12.52 -14.26 25.72
CA ASP A 577 11.25 -13.76 25.17
C ASP A 577 10.87 -12.37 25.70
N ARG A 578 11.28 -11.99 26.93
CA ARG A 578 10.87 -10.71 27.56
C ARG A 578 11.82 -9.53 27.35
N ASP A 579 13.07 -9.73 26.90
CA ASP A 579 13.93 -8.60 26.51
C ASP A 579 13.53 -8.01 25.13
N THR A 580 12.39 -8.42 24.58
CA THR A 580 11.80 -7.84 23.35
C THR A 580 10.80 -6.71 23.64
N GLU A 581 10.29 -6.60 24.87
CA GLU A 581 9.25 -5.63 25.21
C GLU A 581 9.81 -4.25 25.61
N PRO A 582 9.15 -3.15 25.20
CA PRO A 582 9.55 -1.79 25.54
C PRO A 582 9.20 -1.41 26.99
N GLY A 583 9.91 -0.42 27.52
CA GLY A 583 9.70 0.17 28.84
C GLY A 583 10.66 -0.39 29.87
N ILE A 584 11.35 0.50 30.58
CA ILE A 584 12.31 0.13 31.63
C ILE A 584 12.14 0.92 32.93
N ASP A 585 11.94 2.24 32.84
CA ASP A 585 11.84 3.13 33.99
C ASP A 585 10.40 3.23 34.43
N PHE A 586 10.12 3.11 35.72
CA PHE A 586 8.77 3.30 36.23
C PHE A 586 8.73 3.82 37.67
N VAL A 587 7.58 4.40 38.02
CA VAL A 587 7.18 4.70 39.40
C VAL A 587 5.82 4.08 39.66
N GLY A 588 5.60 3.57 40.86
CA GLY A 588 4.34 2.93 41.23
C GLY A 588 4.18 2.67 42.71
N THR A 589 3.11 1.96 43.06
CA THR A 589 2.80 1.56 44.44
C THR A 589 2.71 0.04 44.55
N VAL A 590 3.36 -0.51 45.58
CA VAL A 590 3.33 -1.94 45.88
C VAL A 590 1.90 -2.36 46.27
N LEU A 591 1.39 -3.40 45.62
CA LEU A 591 0.09 -4.00 45.91
C LEU A 591 0.19 -5.27 46.75
N ARG A 592 1.12 -6.15 46.36
CA ARG A 592 1.35 -7.44 47.00
C ARG A 592 2.84 -7.71 47.03
N SER A 593 3.29 -8.28 48.13
CA SER A 593 4.64 -8.78 48.31
C SER A 593 4.57 -10.10 49.08
N SER A 594 5.64 -10.89 49.02
CA SER A 594 5.79 -12.01 49.93
C SER A 594 6.02 -11.53 51.35
N SER A 595 5.75 -12.39 52.34
CA SER A 595 6.01 -12.09 53.76
C SER A 595 7.49 -11.86 54.08
N SER A 596 8.41 -12.36 53.24
CA SER A 596 9.86 -12.18 53.38
C SER A 596 10.40 -10.96 52.62
N SER A 597 9.57 -10.26 51.85
CA SER A 597 10.01 -9.08 51.09
C SER A 597 10.29 -7.89 52.02
N ARG A 598 11.28 -7.07 51.64
CA ARG A 598 11.56 -5.78 52.32
C ARG A 598 10.50 -4.71 52.05
N TYR A 599 9.60 -4.97 51.10
CA TYR A 599 8.53 -4.06 50.68
C TYR A 599 7.17 -4.51 51.20
N LYS A 600 6.31 -3.53 51.50
CA LYS A 600 4.95 -3.74 52.00
C LYS A 600 3.92 -3.09 51.05
N PRO A 601 2.70 -3.64 50.97
CA PRO A 601 1.59 -2.97 50.29
C PRO A 601 1.46 -1.51 50.71
N GLY A 602 1.32 -0.61 49.75
CA GLY A 602 1.27 0.85 49.95
C GLY A 602 2.61 1.57 49.79
N ASP A 603 3.75 0.86 49.76
CA ASP A 603 5.04 1.50 49.50
C ASP A 603 5.08 2.13 48.09
N ARG A 604 5.44 3.42 48.02
CA ARG A 604 5.73 4.14 46.77
C ARG A 604 7.17 3.82 46.35
N VAL A 605 7.35 3.32 45.14
CA VAL A 605 8.64 2.79 44.66
C VAL A 605 9.02 3.38 43.30
N LEU A 606 10.32 3.59 43.12
CA LEU A 606 10.98 3.91 41.86
C LEU A 606 11.69 2.65 41.38
N GLY A 607 11.58 2.35 40.09
CA GLY A 607 12.08 1.09 39.55
C GLY A 607 12.71 1.20 38.17
N MET A 608 13.59 0.25 37.89
CA MET A 608 14.22 0.03 36.60
C MET A 608 14.27 -1.46 36.31
N SER A 609 13.37 -1.96 35.46
CA SER A 609 13.26 -3.40 35.13
C SER A 609 13.24 -3.61 33.61
N PHE A 610 13.99 -4.59 33.13
CA PHE A 610 14.12 -4.88 31.70
C PHE A 610 13.05 -5.85 31.17
N ARG A 611 11.99 -6.08 31.95
CA ARG A 611 10.89 -7.03 31.66
C ARG A 611 9.70 -6.40 30.94
N GLY A 612 9.83 -5.17 30.42
CA GLY A 612 8.78 -4.43 29.70
C GLY A 612 7.82 -3.69 30.63
N MET A 613 8.01 -2.39 30.83
CA MET A 613 7.30 -1.62 31.86
C MET A 613 6.04 -0.89 31.38
N PHE A 614 5.69 -0.92 30.09
CA PHE A 614 4.42 -0.37 29.60
C PHE A 614 3.22 -1.26 29.95
N HIS A 615 3.01 -1.46 31.25
CA HIS A 615 1.97 -2.26 31.86
C HIS A 615 1.37 -1.46 33.01
N SER A 616 0.06 -1.52 33.21
CA SER A 616 -0.61 -0.96 34.39
C SER A 616 -0.18 -1.64 35.70
N HIS A 617 0.21 -2.90 35.63
CA HIS A 617 0.58 -3.74 36.76
C HIS A 617 1.75 -4.64 36.36
N VAL A 618 2.78 -4.70 37.18
CA VAL A 618 3.98 -5.50 36.92
C VAL A 618 4.35 -6.32 38.14
N VAL A 619 4.98 -7.48 37.90
CA VAL A 619 5.67 -8.25 38.92
C VAL A 619 7.17 -8.11 38.65
N VAL A 620 7.88 -7.50 39.58
CA VAL A 620 9.31 -7.16 39.46
C VAL A 620 10.10 -7.77 40.62
N ARG A 621 11.41 -7.95 40.44
CA ARG A 621 12.29 -8.40 41.53
C ARG A 621 12.46 -7.27 42.54
N ALA A 622 12.54 -7.60 43.84
CA ALA A 622 12.76 -6.59 44.87
C ALA A 622 14.06 -5.78 44.65
N GLU A 623 15.06 -6.36 44.00
CA GLU A 623 16.35 -5.75 43.64
C GLU A 623 16.26 -4.75 42.47
N GLU A 624 15.13 -4.69 41.75
CA GLU A 624 14.91 -3.79 40.61
C GLU A 624 14.18 -2.49 41.01
N ILE A 625 13.83 -2.36 42.29
CA ILE A 625 13.09 -1.23 42.84
C ILE A 625 13.77 -0.70 44.10
N VAL A 626 13.51 0.57 44.40
CA VAL A 626 13.86 1.27 45.64
C VAL A 626 12.65 2.04 46.16
N ARG A 627 12.49 2.12 47.48
CA ARG A 627 11.45 2.94 48.10
C ARG A 627 11.76 4.42 47.85
N ILE A 628 10.75 5.18 47.42
CA ILE A 628 10.88 6.63 47.31
C ILE A 628 10.78 7.21 48.74
N PRO A 629 11.82 7.88 49.27
CA PRO A 629 11.79 8.47 50.60
C PRO A 629 10.78 9.61 50.71
N ASP A 630 10.28 9.87 51.91
CA ASP A 630 9.28 10.92 52.18
C ASP A 630 9.85 12.31 51.86
N GLU A 631 11.17 12.52 51.94
CA GLU A 631 11.85 13.75 51.56
C GLU A 631 11.62 14.10 50.08
N CYS A 632 11.37 13.11 49.22
CA CYS A 632 11.09 13.26 47.80
C CYS A 632 9.59 13.49 47.48
N HIS A 633 8.73 13.77 48.47
CA HIS A 633 7.29 14.03 48.26
C HIS A 633 6.99 15.22 47.33
N HIS A 634 7.93 16.15 47.21
CA HIS A 634 7.81 17.33 46.35
C HIS A 634 7.98 17.03 44.85
N PHE A 635 8.56 15.87 44.51
CA PHE A 635 8.65 15.40 43.12
C PHE A 635 7.42 14.58 42.73
N THR A 636 6.90 14.86 41.55
CA THR A 636 5.78 14.11 40.98
C THR A 636 6.24 12.72 40.52
N ASP A 637 5.30 11.77 40.38
CA ASP A 637 5.61 10.44 39.84
C ASP A 637 6.19 10.52 38.42
N GLU A 638 5.73 11.48 37.62
CA GLU A 638 6.20 11.67 36.25
C GLU A 638 7.66 12.13 36.24
N GLN A 639 8.01 13.10 37.10
CA GLN A 639 9.38 13.58 37.24
C GLN A 639 10.31 12.43 37.63
N LEU A 640 9.93 11.66 38.65
CA LEU A 640 10.73 10.54 39.14
C LEU A 640 10.84 9.39 38.13
N ALA A 641 9.77 9.05 37.41
CA ALA A 641 9.80 8.01 36.38
C ALA A 641 10.72 8.33 35.20
N GLY A 642 11.05 9.62 35.00
CA GLY A 642 11.97 10.06 33.95
C GLY A 642 13.47 9.85 34.25
N MET A 643 13.82 9.48 35.47
CA MET A 643 15.19 9.55 35.98
C MET A 643 16.02 8.25 36.01
N PRO A 644 15.47 7.05 36.32
CA PRO A 644 16.26 5.90 36.78
C PRO A 644 17.38 5.51 35.82
N ASN A 645 17.06 5.13 34.58
CA ASN A 645 18.04 4.72 33.59
C ASN A 645 19.02 5.82 33.20
N SER A 646 18.55 7.07 33.12
CA SER A 646 19.41 8.21 32.75
C SER A 646 20.47 8.46 33.83
N CYS A 647 20.04 8.50 35.09
CA CYS A 647 20.92 8.75 36.24
C CYS A 647 21.85 7.57 36.49
N LEU A 648 21.35 6.34 36.44
CA LEU A 648 22.15 5.12 36.64
C LEU A 648 23.22 4.98 35.57
N THR A 649 22.88 5.24 34.31
CA THR A 649 23.86 5.20 33.19
C THR A 649 24.99 6.20 33.43
N VAL A 650 24.67 7.42 33.86
CA VAL A 650 25.67 8.46 34.17
C VAL A 650 26.52 8.09 35.38
N LEU A 651 25.88 7.68 36.47
CA LEU A 651 26.56 7.29 37.71
C LEU A 651 27.56 6.17 37.46
N TYR A 652 27.11 5.08 36.81
CA TYR A 652 27.97 3.96 36.49
C TYR A 652 29.12 4.39 35.56
N SER A 653 28.83 5.15 34.51
CA SER A 653 29.85 5.61 33.55
C SER A 653 30.91 6.50 34.19
N LEU A 654 30.49 7.57 34.88
CA LEU A 654 31.41 8.62 35.29
C LEU A 654 32.02 8.36 36.67
N LYS A 655 31.26 7.83 37.62
CA LYS A 655 31.77 7.54 38.97
C LYS A 655 32.58 6.25 39.00
N TYR A 656 32.03 5.16 38.45
CA TYR A 656 32.58 3.82 38.62
C TYR A 656 33.53 3.37 37.51
N ARG A 657 33.34 3.83 36.27
CA ARG A 657 34.21 3.44 35.15
C ARG A 657 35.32 4.45 34.89
N VAL A 658 34.97 5.73 34.85
CA VAL A 658 35.92 6.83 34.57
C VAL A 658 36.58 7.39 35.81
N HIS A 659 35.91 7.37 36.97
CA HIS A 659 36.37 8.05 38.20
C HIS A 659 36.58 9.55 37.99
N LEU A 660 35.57 10.22 37.39
CA LEU A 660 35.60 11.64 37.04
C LEU A 660 36.01 12.52 38.25
N ARG A 661 36.92 13.46 38.02
CA ARG A 661 37.46 14.38 39.02
C ARG A 661 37.12 15.82 38.69
N SER A 662 37.07 16.65 39.73
CA SER A 662 36.93 18.11 39.60
C SER A 662 38.03 18.66 38.69
N GLY A 663 37.67 19.64 37.85
CA GLY A 663 38.57 20.29 36.91
C GLY A 663 38.78 19.57 35.57
N GLN A 664 38.39 18.30 35.44
CA GLN A 664 38.43 17.60 34.15
C GLN A 664 37.41 18.16 33.17
N THR A 665 37.72 18.06 31.89
CA THR A 665 36.87 18.53 30.81
C THR A 665 36.07 17.38 30.20
N VAL A 666 34.75 17.56 30.07
CA VAL A 666 33.81 16.55 29.59
C VAL A 666 33.04 17.05 28.37
N LEU A 667 33.16 16.36 27.22
CA LEU A 667 32.34 16.60 26.04
C LEU A 667 31.16 15.64 26.01
N VAL A 668 29.93 16.17 26.14
CA VAL A 668 28.69 15.38 26.14
C VAL A 668 27.99 15.51 24.79
N HIS A 669 27.89 14.40 24.05
CA HIS A 669 27.17 14.38 22.78
C HIS A 669 25.66 14.21 22.96
N ALA A 670 24.89 14.85 22.07
CA ALA A 670 23.42 14.82 22.06
C ALA A 670 22.80 15.19 23.43
N ALA A 671 23.35 16.22 24.07
CA ALA A 671 23.20 16.45 25.51
C ALA A 671 21.79 16.88 25.97
N THR A 672 20.86 17.16 25.05
CA THR A 672 19.50 17.60 25.40
C THR A 672 18.55 16.49 25.84
N GLY A 673 18.89 15.22 25.64
CA GLY A 673 18.09 14.09 26.11
C GLY A 673 18.30 13.78 27.59
N GLY A 674 17.49 12.88 28.17
CA GLY A 674 17.55 12.58 29.60
C GLY A 674 18.92 12.17 30.15
N ALA A 675 19.63 11.26 29.48
CA ALA A 675 20.97 10.87 29.91
C ALA A 675 22.00 12.01 29.77
N GLY A 676 21.87 12.84 28.73
CA GLY A 676 22.73 14.00 28.51
C GLY A 676 22.55 15.07 29.59
N GLN A 677 21.31 15.37 29.95
CA GLN A 677 20.99 16.31 31.03
C GLN A 677 21.46 15.79 32.39
N ALA A 678 21.22 14.51 32.70
CA ALA A 678 21.75 13.88 33.92
C ALA A 678 23.28 13.95 33.96
N CYS A 679 23.95 13.76 32.81
CA CYS A 679 25.41 13.86 32.69
C CYS A 679 25.91 15.25 33.06
N ILE A 680 25.28 16.29 32.50
CA ILE A 680 25.61 17.70 32.80
C ILE A 680 25.47 17.97 34.29
N GLN A 681 24.35 17.58 34.90
CA GLN A 681 24.11 17.78 36.33
C GLN A 681 25.19 17.12 37.20
N TYR A 682 25.55 15.87 36.89
CA TYR A 682 26.60 15.14 37.61
C TYR A 682 27.98 15.78 37.42
N CYS A 683 28.34 16.16 36.20
CA CYS A 683 29.60 16.85 35.91
C CYS A 683 29.71 18.17 36.68
N GLN A 684 28.65 18.97 36.70
CA GLN A 684 28.61 20.23 37.45
C GLN A 684 28.74 20.01 38.95
N ALA A 685 28.07 19.00 39.50
CA ALA A 685 28.20 18.64 40.91
C ALA A 685 29.61 18.18 41.30
N VAL A 686 30.32 17.50 40.41
CA VAL A 686 31.73 17.09 40.59
C VAL A 686 32.70 18.27 40.42
N GLY A 687 32.30 19.35 39.75
CA GLY A 687 33.16 20.48 39.41
C GLY A 687 33.96 20.27 38.11
N ALA A 688 33.46 19.45 37.19
CA ALA A 688 34.03 19.25 35.86
C ALA A 688 33.57 20.33 34.87
N ARG A 689 34.41 20.69 33.89
CA ARG A 689 34.07 21.63 32.82
C ARG A 689 33.32 20.91 31.71
N VAL A 690 32.09 21.33 31.43
CA VAL A 690 31.23 20.68 30.42
C VAL A 690 31.28 21.42 29.08
N LEU A 691 31.46 20.67 28.01
CA LEU A 691 31.14 21.04 26.63
C LEU A 691 30.03 20.13 26.13
N ALA A 692 29.19 20.61 25.21
CA ALA A 692 28.07 19.82 24.73
C ALA A 692 27.88 19.92 23.21
N THR A 693 27.22 18.92 22.62
CA THR A 693 26.71 19.01 21.25
C THR A 693 25.21 18.79 21.18
N ALA A 694 24.54 19.53 20.28
CA ALA A 694 23.12 19.32 19.98
C ALA A 694 22.76 19.72 18.53
N GLY A 695 21.72 19.07 17.98
CA GLY A 695 21.45 19.10 16.54
C GLY A 695 20.75 20.36 16.02
N SER A 696 19.89 21.01 16.81
CA SER A 696 19.17 22.23 16.42
C SER A 696 19.61 23.43 17.26
N GLU A 697 19.40 24.66 16.75
CA GLU A 697 19.76 25.86 17.50
C GLU A 697 18.91 26.04 18.76
N GLU A 698 17.63 25.67 18.70
CA GLU A 698 16.75 25.61 19.88
C GLU A 698 17.35 24.74 20.99
N LYS A 699 17.82 23.53 20.64
CA LYS A 699 18.45 22.60 21.57
C LYS A 699 19.77 23.15 22.13
N ARG A 700 20.57 23.82 21.30
CA ARG A 700 21.82 24.44 21.75
C ARG A 700 21.57 25.62 22.67
N ARG A 701 20.58 26.47 22.36
CA ARG A 701 20.15 27.58 23.21
C ARG A 701 19.68 27.09 24.58
N PHE A 702 18.85 26.04 24.61
CA PHE A 702 18.41 25.42 25.85
C PHE A 702 19.60 25.03 26.75
N LEU A 703 20.64 24.39 26.20
CA LEU A 703 21.83 24.01 26.98
C LEU A 703 22.62 25.23 27.51
N ARG A 704 22.70 26.32 26.75
CA ARG A 704 23.38 27.56 27.19
C ARG A 704 22.58 28.27 28.29
N GLU A 705 21.28 28.45 28.08
CA GLU A 705 20.43 29.25 28.98
C GLU A 705 20.05 28.49 30.25
N HIS A 706 19.70 27.21 30.13
CA HIS A 706 19.21 26.41 31.26
C HIS A 706 20.34 25.82 32.11
N TYR A 707 21.42 25.33 31.48
CA TYR A 707 22.55 24.71 32.18
C TYR A 707 23.79 25.61 32.29
N GLY A 708 23.80 26.79 31.66
CA GLY A 708 24.96 27.69 31.71
C GLY A 708 26.18 27.15 30.95
N ILE A 709 26.00 26.26 29.98
CA ILE A 709 27.12 25.68 29.22
C ILE A 709 27.62 26.71 28.21
N GLU A 710 28.85 27.18 28.37
CA GLU A 710 29.44 28.21 27.52
C GLU A 710 29.63 27.73 26.06
N HIS A 711 30.14 26.51 25.89
CA HIS A 711 30.49 25.97 24.58
C HIS A 711 29.56 24.82 24.18
N VAL A 712 28.65 25.12 23.25
CA VAL A 712 27.69 24.16 22.70
C VAL A 712 27.77 24.15 21.17
N PHE A 713 28.13 22.99 20.61
CA PHE A 713 28.41 22.80 19.18
C PHE A 713 27.31 22.02 18.44
N ASN A 714 27.39 21.98 17.11
CA ASN A 714 26.50 21.17 16.28
C ASN A 714 26.83 19.67 16.41
N SER A 715 25.80 18.82 16.50
CA SER A 715 25.96 17.36 16.59
C SER A 715 25.66 16.62 15.28
N ARG A 716 25.31 17.32 14.20
CA ARG A 716 24.86 16.73 12.93
C ARG A 716 25.95 16.59 11.88
N ASP A 717 27.08 17.24 12.07
CA ASP A 717 28.21 17.22 11.15
C ASP A 717 29.53 17.28 11.94
N LEU A 718 30.64 17.26 11.21
CA LEU A 718 32.00 17.25 11.79
C LEU A 718 32.51 18.64 12.16
N SER A 719 31.68 19.71 12.11
CA SER A 719 32.17 21.08 12.37
C SER A 719 32.72 21.23 13.78
N PHE A 720 32.10 20.56 14.77
CA PHE A 720 32.50 20.65 16.18
C PHE A 720 33.93 20.16 16.43
N ILE A 721 34.48 19.31 15.56
CA ILE A 721 35.84 18.78 15.70
C ILE A 721 36.86 19.92 15.71
N ASN A 722 36.73 20.85 14.75
CA ASN A 722 37.66 21.96 14.61
C ASN A 722 37.46 22.98 15.74
N ASP A 723 36.21 23.24 16.11
CA ASP A 723 35.88 24.18 17.19
C ASP A 723 36.40 23.68 18.55
N VAL A 724 36.25 22.38 18.84
CA VAL A 724 36.78 21.77 20.06
C VAL A 724 38.31 21.80 20.08
N ARG A 725 38.98 21.47 18.96
CA ARG A 725 40.46 21.55 18.88
C ARG A 725 41.00 22.97 19.04
N ALA A 726 40.29 23.97 18.50
CA ALA A 726 40.68 25.37 18.65
C ALA A 726 40.54 25.83 20.11
N LEU A 727 39.50 25.37 20.81
CA LEU A 727 39.24 25.69 22.20
C LEU A 727 40.14 24.92 23.18
N LEU A 728 40.42 23.66 22.89
CA LEU A 728 41.19 22.72 23.71
C LEU A 728 42.25 22.02 22.85
N PRO A 729 43.39 22.70 22.57
CA PRO A 729 44.46 22.14 21.73
C PRO A 729 45.04 20.83 22.27
N ASP A 730 44.99 20.64 23.59
CA ASP A 730 45.48 19.44 24.28
C ASP A 730 44.44 18.30 24.34
N GLY A 731 43.21 18.53 23.85
CA GLY A 731 42.12 17.56 23.81
C GLY A 731 41.16 17.62 25.01
N VAL A 732 40.30 16.60 25.10
CA VAL A 732 39.22 16.46 26.09
C VAL A 732 39.48 15.25 26.97
N ASP A 733 39.35 15.41 28.29
CA ASP A 733 39.62 14.34 29.26
C ASP A 733 38.57 13.23 29.22
N VAL A 734 37.30 13.57 29.03
CA VAL A 734 36.21 12.59 28.97
C VAL A 734 35.26 12.92 27.84
N ILE A 735 34.97 11.97 26.97
CA ILE A 735 33.96 12.12 25.91
C ILE A 735 32.83 11.13 26.18
N VAL A 736 31.62 11.63 26.34
CA VAL A 736 30.41 10.82 26.51
C VAL A 736 29.67 10.80 25.17
N ASN A 737 29.80 9.67 24.47
CA ASN A 737 29.33 9.50 23.11
C ASN A 737 27.98 8.76 23.02
N SER A 738 27.17 9.24 22.07
CA SER A 738 25.97 8.58 21.55
C SER A 738 25.81 8.75 20.03
N LEU A 739 26.80 9.35 19.36
CA LEU A 739 26.85 9.51 17.92
C LEU A 739 27.37 8.22 17.26
N THR A 740 27.11 8.07 15.96
CA THR A 740 27.44 6.84 15.21
C THR A 740 28.34 7.12 14.01
N GLY A 741 29.03 6.09 13.50
CA GLY A 741 29.79 6.17 12.26
C GLY A 741 30.94 7.20 12.28
N PRO A 742 31.12 8.03 11.23
CA PRO A 742 32.25 8.98 11.15
C PRO A 742 32.33 9.97 12.32
N LEU A 743 31.17 10.38 12.86
CA LEU A 743 31.11 11.30 14.01
C LEU A 743 31.75 10.66 15.26
N LEU A 744 31.49 9.38 15.52
CA LEU A 744 32.12 8.63 16.59
C LEU A 744 33.63 8.55 16.37
N GLN A 745 34.06 8.14 15.18
CA GLN A 745 35.48 7.94 14.85
C GLN A 745 36.31 9.22 15.01
N GLU A 746 35.79 10.36 14.56
CA GLU A 746 36.47 11.64 14.72
C GLU A 746 36.42 12.15 16.17
N SER A 747 35.38 11.82 16.93
CA SER A 747 35.29 12.20 18.35
C SER A 747 36.38 11.52 19.19
N ILE A 748 36.73 10.26 18.91
CA ILE A 748 37.81 9.57 19.66
C ILE A 748 39.14 10.34 19.54
N LYS A 749 39.39 10.96 18.38
CA LYS A 749 40.63 11.73 18.11
C LYS A 749 40.71 13.05 18.87
N LEU A 750 39.66 13.43 19.60
CA LEU A 750 39.65 14.61 20.47
C LEU A 750 40.15 14.31 21.89
N LEU A 751 40.42 13.06 22.24
CA LEU A 751 40.88 12.70 23.59
C LEU A 751 42.25 13.32 23.91
N SER A 752 42.37 13.88 25.11
CA SER A 752 43.64 14.30 25.70
C SER A 752 44.44 13.07 26.17
N PHE A 753 45.69 13.29 26.61
CA PHE A 753 46.50 12.25 27.24
C PHE A 753 45.78 11.65 28.46
N GLN A 754 45.72 10.32 28.54
CA GLN A 754 44.95 9.55 29.52
C GLN A 754 43.42 9.79 29.47
N GLY A 755 42.91 10.30 28.35
CA GLY A 755 41.50 10.56 28.17
C GLY A 755 40.63 9.29 28.16
N HIS A 756 39.35 9.46 28.49
CA HIS A 756 38.37 8.39 28.55
C HIS A 756 37.23 8.61 27.55
N PHE A 757 37.04 7.66 26.65
CA PHE A 757 35.87 7.61 25.78
C PHE A 757 34.80 6.70 26.38
N VAL A 758 33.58 7.22 26.54
CA VAL A 758 32.43 6.51 27.10
C VAL A 758 31.39 6.34 26.00
N GLU A 759 31.19 5.11 25.55
CA GLU A 759 30.23 4.75 24.51
C GLU A 759 28.92 4.26 25.14
N TRP A 760 27.84 5.04 24.96
CA TRP A 760 26.48 4.63 25.32
C TRP A 760 25.70 4.03 24.13
N GLY A 761 26.15 4.30 22.91
CA GLY A 761 25.56 3.75 21.70
C GLY A 761 25.83 2.25 21.55
N LYS A 762 24.86 1.55 20.96
CA LYS A 762 24.97 0.12 20.67
C LYS A 762 25.27 -0.17 19.20
N ARG A 763 24.76 0.65 18.27
CA ARG A 763 24.80 0.35 16.82
C ARG A 763 26.20 -0.02 16.33
N ASP A 764 27.17 0.88 16.44
CA ASP A 764 28.53 0.64 15.94
C ASP A 764 29.25 -0.52 16.63
N VAL A 765 28.95 -0.75 17.92
CA VAL A 765 29.51 -1.88 18.70
C VAL A 765 29.02 -3.22 18.14
N PHE A 766 27.74 -3.33 17.77
CA PHE A 766 27.14 -4.57 17.27
C PHE A 766 27.28 -4.76 15.75
N ASP A 767 27.47 -3.67 15.00
CA ASP A 767 27.66 -3.70 13.53
C ASP A 767 29.10 -4.08 13.12
N LYS A 768 29.96 -4.44 14.08
CA LYS A 768 31.37 -4.84 13.88
C LYS A 768 32.21 -3.77 13.18
N ASN A 769 31.92 -2.50 13.43
CA ASN A 769 32.70 -1.40 12.86
C ASN A 769 34.14 -1.42 13.39
N HIS A 770 35.07 -0.94 12.56
CA HIS A 770 36.48 -0.89 12.90
C HIS A 770 36.83 0.37 13.69
N MET A 771 37.59 0.19 14.76
CA MET A 771 38.23 1.26 15.53
C MET A 771 39.75 1.10 15.45
N SER A 772 40.46 2.21 15.27
CA SER A 772 41.92 2.20 15.25
C SER A 772 42.49 2.24 16.66
N PHE A 773 43.28 1.24 17.05
CA PHE A 773 44.03 1.27 18.32
C PHE A 773 45.02 2.45 18.37
N PHE A 774 45.45 2.96 17.22
CA PHE A 774 46.29 4.15 17.16
C PHE A 774 45.60 5.39 17.74
N ASP A 775 44.27 5.48 17.68
CA ASP A 775 43.53 6.60 18.26
C ASP A 775 43.56 6.57 19.80
N LEU A 776 43.94 5.44 20.41
CA LEU A 776 44.11 5.28 21.87
C LEU A 776 45.57 5.40 22.34
N ARG A 777 46.51 5.71 21.46
CA ARG A 777 47.97 5.69 21.71
C ARG A 777 48.46 6.59 22.86
N ASN A 778 47.66 7.56 23.30
CA ASN A 778 48.01 8.51 24.36
C ASN A 778 47.52 8.02 25.74
N ASP A 779 47.70 6.72 26.03
CA ASP A 779 47.19 6.05 27.24
C ASP A 779 45.66 6.20 27.44
N CYS A 780 44.92 6.38 26.35
CA CYS A 780 43.47 6.59 26.42
C CYS A 780 42.73 5.27 26.67
N SER A 781 41.56 5.35 27.31
CA SER A 781 40.68 4.20 27.54
C SER A 781 39.36 4.33 26.78
N PHE A 782 38.84 3.21 26.29
CA PHE A 782 37.52 3.13 25.65
C PHE A 782 36.58 2.26 26.49
N HIS A 783 35.46 2.82 26.93
CA HIS A 783 34.48 2.18 27.81
C HIS A 783 33.15 1.98 27.07
N VAL A 784 32.77 0.73 26.79
CA VAL A 784 31.40 0.41 26.35
C VAL A 784 30.53 0.20 27.58
N ILE A 785 29.42 0.94 27.68
CA ILE A 785 28.53 0.90 28.84
C ILE A 785 27.20 0.25 28.49
N ASP A 786 26.86 -0.82 29.19
CA ASP A 786 25.55 -1.47 29.08
C ASP A 786 24.97 -1.81 30.46
N VAL A 787 24.15 -0.89 30.97
CA VAL A 787 23.44 -1.07 32.25
C VAL A 787 22.40 -2.21 32.20
N GLY A 788 21.91 -2.57 31.01
CA GLY A 788 21.02 -3.73 30.84
C GLY A 788 21.72 -5.03 31.21
N SER A 789 22.95 -5.19 30.74
CA SER A 789 23.79 -6.35 31.08
C SER A 789 24.12 -6.45 32.57
N LEU A 790 24.18 -5.33 33.32
CA LEU A 790 24.37 -5.36 34.78
C LEU A 790 23.18 -6.01 35.49
N SER A 791 21.95 -5.69 35.11
CA SER A 791 20.74 -6.25 35.73
C SER A 791 20.59 -7.77 35.57
N ILE A 792 21.22 -8.34 34.53
CA ILE A 792 21.20 -9.77 34.24
C ILE A 792 22.40 -10.46 34.93
N ASN A 793 23.61 -9.93 34.74
CA ASN A 793 24.84 -10.62 35.12
C ASN A 793 25.35 -10.27 36.52
N ARG A 794 24.94 -9.13 37.09
CA ARG A 794 25.44 -8.56 38.35
C ARG A 794 24.32 -7.83 39.12
N LEU A 795 23.22 -8.54 39.38
CA LEU A 795 22.00 -7.96 39.99
C LEU A 795 22.27 -7.24 41.32
N ASN A 796 23.19 -7.73 42.14
CA ASN A 796 23.57 -7.08 43.40
C ASN A 796 24.15 -5.68 43.18
N ILE A 797 25.08 -5.53 42.24
CA ILE A 797 25.67 -4.23 41.88
C ILE A 797 24.59 -3.32 41.29
N PHE A 798 23.71 -3.87 40.46
CA PHE A 798 22.59 -3.11 39.88
C PHE A 798 21.65 -2.55 40.96
N SER A 799 21.30 -3.36 41.98
CA SER A 799 20.48 -2.93 43.12
C SER A 799 21.15 -1.83 43.93
N GLU A 800 22.45 -1.97 44.24
CA GLU A 800 23.22 -0.95 44.96
C GLU A 800 23.24 0.39 44.19
N LEU A 801 23.39 0.34 42.87
CA LEU A 801 23.39 1.54 42.03
C LEU A 801 22.03 2.23 41.95
N ILE A 802 20.92 1.48 41.91
CA ILE A 802 19.57 2.08 41.97
C ILE A 802 19.36 2.80 43.31
N GLU A 803 19.78 2.19 44.41
CA GLU A 803 19.69 2.80 45.74
C GLU A 803 20.53 4.08 45.83
N GLU A 804 21.75 4.07 45.28
CA GLU A 804 22.59 5.26 45.21
C GLU A 804 22.00 6.35 44.30
N VAL A 805 21.39 6.00 43.17
CA VAL A 805 20.67 6.97 42.33
C VAL A 805 19.57 7.66 43.14
N MET A 806 18.78 6.91 43.92
CA MET A 806 17.75 7.49 44.78
C MET A 806 18.34 8.43 45.85
N GLN A 807 19.50 8.10 46.42
CA GLN A 807 20.20 8.98 47.37
C GLN A 807 20.68 10.28 46.69
N LEU A 808 21.22 10.19 45.47
CA LEU A 808 21.65 11.36 44.71
C LEU A 808 20.49 12.26 44.28
N ILE A 809 19.32 11.67 44.01
CA ILE A 809 18.07 12.42 43.79
C ILE A 809 17.65 13.14 45.09
N THR A 810 17.63 12.41 46.20
CA THR A 810 17.24 12.96 47.51
C THR A 810 18.15 14.12 47.95
N ASN A 811 19.44 14.01 47.66
CA ASN A 811 20.44 15.04 47.97
C ASN A 811 20.47 16.20 46.96
N GLY A 812 19.61 16.20 45.94
CA GLY A 812 19.52 17.27 44.94
C GLY A 812 20.67 17.33 43.94
N ILE A 813 21.51 16.28 43.86
CA ILE A 813 22.57 16.14 42.85
C ILE A 813 21.94 15.84 41.49
N PHE A 814 21.04 14.86 41.45
CA PHE A 814 20.15 14.66 40.30
C PHE A 814 18.81 15.34 40.58
N ARG A 815 18.48 16.31 39.75
CA ARG A 815 17.18 16.96 39.69
C ARG A 815 16.37 16.39 38.53
N PRO A 816 15.03 16.49 38.55
CA PRO A 816 14.19 16.06 37.43
C PRO A 816 14.71 16.56 36.09
N ILE A 817 14.59 15.72 35.05
CA ILE A 817 15.00 16.07 33.69
C ILE A 817 13.97 17.04 33.10
N GLU A 818 14.43 18.15 32.53
CA GLU A 818 13.56 19.23 32.05
C GLU A 818 13.62 19.41 30.52
N PRO A 819 12.46 19.54 29.83
CA PRO A 819 11.12 19.31 30.34
C PRO A 819 10.84 17.80 30.57
N THR A 820 10.03 17.53 31.60
CA THR A 820 9.35 16.25 31.75
C THR A 820 8.04 16.33 30.95
N ASN A 821 8.05 15.80 29.74
CA ASN A 821 6.91 15.82 28.83
C ASN A 821 5.95 14.67 29.18
N ILE A 822 4.76 15.00 29.64
CA ILE A 822 3.76 14.04 30.13
C ILE A 822 2.79 13.72 29.00
N TYR A 823 2.53 12.43 28.80
CA TYR A 823 1.60 11.91 27.80
C TYR A 823 0.61 10.96 28.46
N GLU A 824 -0.59 10.93 27.90
CA GLU A 824 -1.64 9.99 28.29
C GLU A 824 -1.51 8.66 27.52
N PRO A 825 -2.07 7.53 27.99
CA PRO A 825 -1.96 6.25 27.30
C PRO A 825 -2.49 6.30 25.86
N SER A 826 -3.53 7.10 25.61
CA SER A 826 -4.10 7.36 24.28
C SER A 826 -3.11 8.03 23.31
N GLU A 827 -2.05 8.66 23.80
CA GLU A 827 -1.03 9.35 23.01
C GLU A 827 0.22 8.50 22.75
N VAL A 828 0.18 7.19 23.05
CA VAL A 828 1.35 6.30 22.92
C VAL A 828 1.99 6.33 21.52
N VAL A 829 1.19 6.30 20.44
CA VAL A 829 1.70 6.38 19.07
C VAL A 829 2.40 7.72 18.81
N LYS A 830 1.76 8.82 19.25
CA LYS A 830 2.28 10.19 19.09
C LYS A 830 3.64 10.35 19.78
N VAL A 831 3.75 9.94 21.05
CA VAL A 831 5.00 10.09 21.80
C VAL A 831 6.12 9.23 21.23
N PHE A 832 5.83 7.99 20.80
CA PHE A 832 6.83 7.13 20.15
C PHE A 832 7.34 7.75 18.84
N LYS A 833 6.45 8.31 18.01
CA LYS A 833 6.83 9.01 16.76
C LYS A 833 7.67 10.27 17.03
N GLN A 834 7.28 11.09 17.99
CA GLN A 834 8.02 12.30 18.37
C GLN A 834 9.43 11.95 18.86
N CYS A 835 9.57 10.92 19.70
CA CYS A 835 10.87 10.42 20.13
C CYS A 835 11.71 9.89 18.97
N ASN A 836 11.10 9.14 18.03
CA ASN A 836 11.80 8.62 16.85
C ASN A 836 12.36 9.73 15.94
N SER A 837 11.62 10.84 15.79
CA SER A 837 12.06 12.00 15.00
C SER A 837 13.22 12.80 15.61
N GLY A 838 13.58 12.52 16.87
CA GLY A 838 14.63 13.24 17.59
C GLY A 838 14.30 14.71 17.90
N GLN A 839 13.03 15.12 17.84
CA GLN A 839 12.61 16.50 18.09
C GLN A 839 12.54 16.86 19.58
N VAL A 840 12.33 15.88 20.45
CA VAL A 840 12.11 16.08 21.89
C VAL A 840 13.37 16.61 22.61
N ILE A 841 13.16 17.53 23.56
CA ILE A 841 14.10 17.94 24.62
C ILE A 841 13.62 17.34 25.93
N GLY A 842 14.55 16.87 26.77
CA GLY A 842 14.23 16.29 28.07
C GLY A 842 13.77 14.84 27.97
N LYS A 843 12.72 14.49 28.73
CA LYS A 843 12.23 13.13 28.90
C LYS A 843 10.74 13.05 28.56
N CYS A 844 10.31 11.95 27.96
CA CYS A 844 8.90 11.65 27.75
C CYS A 844 8.44 10.60 28.78
N VAL A 845 7.27 10.82 29.37
CA VAL A 845 6.70 9.94 30.40
C VAL A 845 5.25 9.68 30.09
N LEU A 846 4.84 8.41 30.14
CA LEU A 846 3.44 8.00 30.02
C LEU A 846 2.84 7.84 31.42
N ARG A 847 1.77 8.56 31.71
CA ARG A 847 0.98 8.42 32.95
C ARG A 847 -0.10 7.36 32.75
N LEU A 848 -0.06 6.27 33.50
CA LEU A 848 -0.98 5.14 33.35
C LEU A 848 -2.20 5.20 34.29
N THR A 849 -2.18 6.06 35.31
CA THR A 849 -3.26 6.21 36.31
C THR A 849 -4.32 7.26 35.96
N SER A 850 -4.32 7.75 34.72
CA SER A 850 -5.23 8.80 34.26
C SER A 850 -6.68 8.35 34.09
N SER A 851 -7.61 9.31 34.22
CA SER A 851 -9.03 9.13 33.93
C SER A 851 -9.33 8.90 32.44
N HIS A 852 -8.38 9.21 31.55
CA HIS A 852 -8.45 8.93 30.12
C HIS A 852 -7.86 7.55 29.82
N GLN A 853 -8.67 6.52 30.08
CA GLN A 853 -8.26 5.12 29.90
C GLN A 853 -7.91 4.81 28.44
N PRO A 854 -6.90 3.97 28.19
CA PRO A 854 -6.60 3.50 26.85
C PRO A 854 -7.76 2.67 26.28
N LEU A 855 -8.02 2.83 24.99
CA LEU A 855 -8.98 2.00 24.25
C LEU A 855 -8.41 0.58 24.15
N TYR A 856 -9.16 -0.42 24.63
CA TYR A 856 -8.77 -1.83 24.51
C TYR A 856 -9.42 -2.49 23.30
N VAL A 857 -8.65 -3.29 22.58
CA VAL A 857 -9.21 -4.33 21.71
C VAL A 857 -9.57 -5.52 22.60
N ASN A 858 -10.84 -5.94 22.57
CA ASN A 858 -11.31 -7.06 23.36
C ASN A 858 -10.83 -8.37 22.71
N ASP A 859 -9.79 -8.99 23.28
CA ASP A 859 -9.22 -10.28 22.83
C ASP A 859 -10.17 -11.47 23.05
N GLU A 860 -11.34 -11.29 23.67
CA GLU A 860 -12.29 -12.38 23.97
C GLU A 860 -13.21 -12.78 22.81
N GLN A 861 -12.89 -12.45 21.56
CA GLN A 861 -13.50 -13.16 20.43
C GLN A 861 -12.69 -14.41 20.11
N LEU A 862 -13.14 -15.54 20.67
CA LEU A 862 -12.81 -16.89 20.21
C LEU A 862 -12.98 -16.96 18.69
N THR A 863 -11.88 -16.78 17.97
CA THR A 863 -11.87 -16.88 16.51
C THR A 863 -11.54 -18.33 16.17
N LEU A 864 -12.55 -19.10 15.82
CA LEU A 864 -12.38 -20.47 15.36
C LEU A 864 -11.74 -20.45 13.96
N LEU A 865 -10.41 -20.61 13.90
CA LEU A 865 -9.70 -20.80 12.64
C LEU A 865 -9.75 -22.28 12.23
N THR A 866 -10.76 -22.65 11.45
CA THR A 866 -10.80 -23.97 10.82
C THR A 866 -9.66 -24.08 9.80
N LYS A 867 -8.68 -24.96 10.07
CA LYS A 867 -7.38 -25.19 9.36
C LYS A 867 -6.17 -24.34 9.80
N GLY A 868 -6.09 -23.88 11.05
CA GLY A 868 -4.89 -23.20 11.59
C GLY A 868 -3.57 -23.99 11.62
N CYS A 869 -3.52 -25.22 11.11
CA CYS A 869 -2.31 -26.05 11.01
C CYS A 869 -1.76 -26.23 9.58
N SER A 870 -2.35 -25.61 8.54
CA SER A 870 -1.74 -25.63 7.20
C SER A 870 -0.76 -24.46 7.07
N THR A 871 0.52 -24.82 6.94
CA THR A 871 1.73 -23.98 6.83
C THR A 871 1.67 -22.88 5.79
#